data_AF-A0A165YPE7-F1
#
_entry.id   AF-A0A165YPE7-F1
#
_cell.length_a   1.000
_cell.length_b   1.000
_cell.length_c   1.000
_cell.angle_alpha   90.00
_cell.angle_beta   90.00
_cell.angle_gamma   90.00
#
_symmetry.space_group_name_H-M   'P 1'
#
loop_
_entity.id
_entity.type
_entity.pdbx_description
1 polymer ?
#
loop_
_entity_poly.entity_id
_entity_poly.type
_entity_poly.pdbx_seq_one_letter_code
_entity_poly.pdbx_strand_id
1 'polypeptide(L)'
;MSYFMLVRARADHRTDSNGKRIVDDYPKDAISIQNVHHDMEAEPWRAIPNDCDLTAWMRMVPGTRRSLNVREHRVFYDDKVRPPPKPNAPWTVTVIVYGFIDNMNLSVTGSWDLTEENASKAYQWVKLGGGPKPSIFQAQADALSGLEQHIIGTLRGGGLGVDTYDTMLAARRKGLYLNRRVFDKVTPTTADSIPITGPAVKLVNKWRVTSTAKLGFRRDDLQLQSCTSAKFAPGDFVQAQVRFVVVAKDVNQYEPPRVFVNLDLLSLVRLVTARDIPSVMPAESQLVATKSLTEETVLEESVDLEYENKCFIKVQAETSLIKAGVNRVNANRSRRVDIIQRLSASQHRHRLLRREGLYRHQNAPRLRAWVTDAGQGKPSPARALKGRCARKRRRRSYASTPVARSSMPIPLDDTVGQTVDVCSSPVTATAPFPAPQSLAGRLAVEILVKIFRDVAAQDVPVDAPGLRRAPTALRLSRNIPLVYELSADMPQIPMEFNVHSSCDGDEEFALLTPLDRCRYVRVADGRGDVVEHIARLACLSADKRLSHLEELELNTPSYTWEGDKATTLVRGLGDAFTIYCDKLRLARFVNCYTTIDSPALEAYTLIFDTYFALRPSIEFLYKGLQTMAGNSLTHLTLYNATDDVNLVSALPPNTPRLHFPKLQRLRVHGYTKQVADILRTLTWPSRGTVIHAHVTTGDGRAQSIAEQMLILRLLYPRNASWRILRVEHLESSPLWDVTVVATWRTRPPRDPNVPDTQVVFEGGTDSCAWWRTVMTALPLMGETGVQVLHARLTEDDFCEQDIPWASILSSMTGLRAMHPWHQIMGSVGPVQDDSVLGTQFRERVAGLTCEHM
;
A
#
# COMPACT_ATOMS: atom_id res chain seq x y z
N MET A 1 19.39 14.35 -8.23
CA MET A 1 20.29 13.18 -8.20
C MET A 1 19.46 12.00 -8.65
N SER A 2 19.62 11.53 -9.89
CA SER A 2 18.77 10.48 -10.46
C SER A 2 19.10 9.11 -9.85
N TYR A 3 18.09 8.33 -9.50
CA TYR A 3 18.23 7.06 -8.78
C TYR A 3 18.54 5.92 -9.76
N PHE A 4 19.71 5.30 -9.66
CA PHE A 4 20.07 4.16 -10.50
C PHE A 4 20.24 2.88 -9.66
N MET A 5 19.27 1.98 -9.74
CA MET A 5 19.45 0.57 -9.37
C MET A 5 19.92 -0.18 -10.62
N LEU A 6 21.14 -0.70 -10.60
CA LEU A 6 21.71 -1.39 -11.76
C LEU A 6 21.44 -2.89 -11.66
N VAL A 7 20.63 -3.43 -12.58
CA VAL A 7 20.36 -4.87 -12.69
C VAL A 7 21.23 -5.45 -13.81
N ARG A 8 21.98 -6.51 -13.50
CA ARG A 8 22.95 -7.11 -14.44
C ARG A 8 22.61 -8.56 -14.75
N ALA A 9 22.65 -8.92 -16.03
CA ALA A 9 22.57 -10.29 -16.52
C ALA A 9 23.95 -10.95 -16.50
N ARG A 10 24.05 -12.14 -15.89
CA ARG A 10 25.28 -12.95 -15.87
C ARG A 10 25.02 -14.36 -16.38
N ALA A 11 25.86 -14.82 -17.31
CA ALA A 11 25.99 -16.22 -17.69
C ALA A 11 27.26 -16.73 -17.03
N ASP A 12 27.17 -17.89 -16.38
CA ASP A 12 28.35 -18.53 -15.82
C ASP A 12 29.26 -18.97 -16.98
N HIS A 13 30.45 -18.36 -17.04
CA HIS A 13 31.56 -18.54 -18.00
C HIS A 13 31.51 -17.74 -19.32
N ARG A 14 32.29 -16.65 -19.41
CA ARG A 14 32.76 -16.07 -20.69
C ARG A 14 34.21 -15.57 -20.61
N THR A 15 35.03 -16.07 -21.52
CA THR A 15 36.09 -15.35 -22.21
C THR A 15 35.49 -14.70 -23.46
N ASP A 16 36.08 -13.62 -23.98
CA ASP A 16 35.69 -13.06 -25.28
C ASP A 16 36.00 -14.05 -26.43
N SER A 17 35.63 -13.67 -27.66
CA SER A 17 35.91 -14.45 -28.88
C SER A 17 37.41 -14.72 -29.11
N ASN A 18 38.29 -14.01 -28.39
CA ASN A 18 39.74 -14.13 -28.46
C ASN A 18 40.32 -14.90 -27.26
N GLY A 19 39.48 -15.52 -26.42
CA GLY A 19 39.92 -16.25 -25.23
C GLY A 19 40.41 -15.36 -24.08
N LYS A 20 40.29 -14.04 -24.19
CA LYS A 20 40.67 -13.11 -23.12
C LYS A 20 39.55 -13.04 -22.09
N ARG A 21 39.92 -13.08 -20.81
CA ARG A 21 38.99 -12.88 -19.71
C ARG A 21 38.44 -11.46 -19.82
N ILE A 22 37.14 -11.32 -20.04
CA ILE A 22 36.45 -10.02 -20.06
C ILE A 22 36.68 -9.39 -18.68
N VAL A 23 37.50 -8.34 -18.65
CA VAL A 23 37.68 -7.48 -17.48
C VAL A 23 36.44 -6.59 -17.42
N ASP A 24 35.84 -6.48 -16.24
CA ASP A 24 34.65 -5.66 -16.02
C ASP A 24 35.01 -4.18 -16.28
N ASP A 25 34.80 -3.71 -17.50
CA ASP A 25 34.97 -2.29 -17.86
C ASP A 25 33.89 -1.47 -17.14
N TYR A 26 34.33 -0.74 -16.13
CA TYR A 26 33.55 0.24 -15.39
C TYR A 26 33.62 1.58 -16.14
N PRO A 27 32.52 2.35 -16.29
CA PRO A 27 32.62 3.72 -16.79
C PRO A 27 33.51 4.53 -15.84
N LYS A 28 34.49 5.24 -16.41
CA LYS A 28 35.44 6.09 -15.67
C LYS A 28 34.75 7.23 -14.91
N ASP A 29 33.48 7.48 -15.21
CA ASP A 29 32.74 8.67 -14.86
C ASP A 29 31.60 8.44 -13.86
N ALA A 30 31.76 7.52 -12.90
CA ALA A 30 30.76 7.30 -11.86
C ALA A 30 30.46 8.55 -10.98
N ILE A 31 31.25 9.62 -11.13
CA ILE A 31 31.03 10.93 -10.51
C ILE A 31 30.27 11.91 -11.44
N SER A 32 30.19 11.66 -12.76
CA SER A 32 29.53 12.56 -13.75
C SER A 32 28.31 11.97 -14.48
N ILE A 33 27.63 10.97 -13.91
CA ILE A 33 26.36 10.40 -14.44
C ILE A 33 25.16 11.39 -14.35
N GLN A 34 25.41 12.70 -14.38
CA GLN A 34 24.39 13.70 -14.67
C GLN A 34 24.26 13.97 -16.18
N ASN A 35 25.27 13.64 -17.00
CA ASN A 35 25.32 14.01 -18.42
C ASN A 35 25.73 12.89 -19.40
N VAL A 36 25.65 11.61 -19.02
CA VAL A 36 25.96 10.54 -19.98
C VAL A 36 24.81 10.47 -21.00
N HIS A 37 25.04 11.09 -22.16
CA HIS A 37 24.30 10.84 -23.38
C HIS A 37 24.11 9.34 -23.57
N HIS A 38 22.91 8.96 -24.02
CA HIS A 38 22.61 7.61 -24.48
C HIS A 38 23.70 7.14 -25.44
N ASP A 39 24.62 6.29 -24.97
CA ASP A 39 25.45 5.49 -25.85
C ASP A 39 24.48 4.60 -26.64
N MET A 40 24.14 5.01 -27.86
CA MET A 40 23.23 4.28 -28.74
C MET A 40 23.77 2.89 -29.14
N GLU A 41 24.99 2.54 -28.73
CA GLU A 41 25.61 1.23 -28.95
C GLU A 41 25.63 0.33 -27.69
N ALA A 42 25.18 0.81 -26.53
CA ALA A 42 25.04 -0.05 -25.36
C ALA A 42 23.84 -1.00 -25.57
N GLU A 43 24.09 -2.32 -25.55
CA GLU A 43 23.02 -3.33 -25.67
C GLU A 43 21.83 -2.94 -24.75
N PRO A 44 20.56 -2.98 -25.22
CA PRO A 44 19.39 -2.33 -24.60
C PRO A 44 19.05 -2.77 -23.15
N TRP A 45 19.75 -3.76 -22.60
CA TRP A 45 19.63 -4.21 -21.21
C TRP A 45 20.71 -3.63 -20.28
N ARG A 46 21.69 -2.86 -20.79
CA ARG A 46 22.71 -2.17 -19.98
C ARG A 46 22.18 -0.90 -19.32
N ALA A 47 21.14 -0.30 -19.90
CA ALA A 47 20.36 0.78 -19.32
C ALA A 47 18.92 0.28 -19.16
N ILE A 48 18.43 0.20 -17.93
CA ILE A 48 17.02 -0.05 -17.67
C ILE A 48 16.30 1.26 -17.98
N PRO A 49 15.34 1.30 -18.91
CA PRO A 49 14.54 2.49 -19.13
C PRO A 49 13.85 2.89 -17.81
N ASN A 50 13.84 4.18 -17.47
CA ASN A 50 13.30 4.67 -16.19
C ASN A 50 11.81 4.34 -15.99
N ASP A 51 11.12 4.03 -17.09
CA ASP A 51 9.70 3.70 -17.22
C ASP A 51 9.42 2.19 -17.32
N CYS A 52 10.45 1.34 -17.34
CA CYS A 52 10.26 -0.10 -17.50
C CYS A 52 10.02 -0.79 -16.17
N ASP A 53 8.92 -1.54 -16.08
CA ASP A 53 8.67 -2.43 -14.95
C ASP A 53 9.63 -3.63 -15.00
N LEU A 54 10.66 -3.59 -14.14
CA LEU A 54 11.65 -4.66 -13.99
C LEU A 54 11.01 -6.03 -13.71
N THR A 55 9.79 -6.05 -13.19
CA THR A 55 9.10 -7.29 -12.87
C THR A 55 8.70 -8.09 -14.11
N ALA A 56 8.36 -7.42 -15.22
CA ALA A 56 8.07 -8.04 -16.50
C ALA A 56 9.29 -8.77 -17.10
N TRP A 57 10.49 -8.46 -16.62
CA TRP A 57 11.74 -9.07 -17.08
C TRP A 57 12.17 -10.25 -16.22
N MET A 58 11.45 -10.56 -15.14
CA MET A 58 11.80 -11.61 -14.20
C MET A 58 10.87 -12.81 -14.34
N ARG A 59 11.45 -14.01 -14.28
CA ARG A 59 10.71 -15.27 -14.16
C ARG A 59 11.24 -16.10 -13.01
N MET A 60 10.32 -16.78 -12.34
CA MET A 60 10.59 -17.52 -11.11
C MET A 60 10.60 -19.00 -11.45
N VAL A 61 11.77 -19.62 -11.36
CA VAL A 61 11.94 -21.04 -11.70
C VAL A 61 12.21 -21.83 -10.43
N PRO A 62 11.54 -22.99 -10.24
CA PRO A 62 11.84 -23.89 -9.14
C PRO A 62 13.33 -24.27 -9.08
N GLY A 63 13.93 -24.11 -7.90
CA GLY A 63 15.30 -24.52 -7.61
C GLY A 63 15.42 -26.03 -7.40
N THR A 64 16.65 -26.51 -7.24
CA THR A 64 16.95 -27.94 -7.02
C THR A 64 16.64 -28.40 -5.60
N ARG A 65 16.61 -27.48 -4.62
CA ARG A 65 16.31 -27.82 -3.23
C ARG A 65 14.80 -27.91 -3.02
N ARG A 66 14.32 -29.12 -2.78
CA ARG A 66 12.92 -29.42 -2.43
C ARG A 66 12.88 -30.32 -1.21
N SER A 67 12.09 -29.94 -0.22
CA SER A 67 11.59 -30.82 0.83
C SER A 67 10.06 -30.91 0.74
N LEU A 68 9.43 -31.72 1.59
CA LEU A 68 7.97 -31.92 1.57
C LEU A 68 7.20 -30.59 1.68
N ASN A 69 7.68 -29.65 2.48
CA ASN A 69 6.98 -28.40 2.78
C ASN A 69 7.79 -27.15 2.40
N VAL A 70 8.94 -27.30 1.73
CA VAL A 70 9.83 -26.19 1.39
C VAL A 70 10.32 -26.33 -0.03
N ARG A 71 10.09 -25.29 -0.83
CA ARG A 71 10.54 -25.21 -2.22
C ARG A 71 11.41 -23.97 -2.40
N GLU A 72 12.66 -24.19 -2.81
CA GLU A 72 13.50 -23.09 -3.28
C GLU A 72 13.06 -22.67 -4.69
N HIS A 73 13.11 -21.37 -4.97
CA HIS A 73 12.93 -20.77 -6.28
C HIS A 73 14.09 -19.82 -6.57
N ARG A 74 14.43 -19.71 -7.85
CA ARG A 74 15.46 -18.81 -8.37
C ARG A 74 14.84 -17.83 -9.34
N VAL A 75 15.37 -16.61 -9.34
CA VAL A 75 14.92 -15.54 -10.23
C VAL A 75 15.87 -15.45 -11.43
N PHE A 76 15.30 -15.61 -12.61
CA PHE A 76 16.00 -15.53 -13.90
C PHE A 76 15.39 -14.42 -14.74
N TYR A 77 16.14 -13.96 -15.74
CA TYR A 77 15.55 -13.10 -16.76
C TYR A 77 14.55 -13.89 -17.61
N ASP A 78 13.50 -13.21 -18.07
CA ASP A 78 12.60 -13.76 -19.07
C ASP A 78 13.35 -13.98 -20.38
N ASP A 79 13.14 -15.13 -21.01
CA ASP A 79 13.84 -15.53 -22.22
C ASP A 79 13.46 -14.63 -23.41
N LYS A 80 12.30 -13.94 -23.36
CA LYS A 80 11.87 -12.93 -24.33
C LYS A 80 12.70 -11.65 -24.26
N VAL A 81 13.17 -11.29 -23.06
CA VAL A 81 14.04 -10.13 -22.86
C VAL A 81 15.45 -10.47 -23.35
N ARG A 82 15.94 -11.66 -22.99
CA ARG A 82 17.24 -12.14 -23.44
C ARG A 82 17.26 -13.66 -23.58
N PRO A 83 17.39 -14.21 -24.79
CA PRO A 83 17.49 -15.64 -24.95
C PRO A 83 18.75 -16.17 -24.25
N PRO A 84 18.67 -17.32 -23.57
CA PRO A 84 19.81 -17.92 -22.90
C PRO A 84 20.88 -18.35 -23.92
N PRO A 85 22.18 -18.28 -23.57
CA PRO A 85 23.27 -18.64 -24.49
C PRO A 85 23.25 -20.14 -24.86
N LYS A 86 22.64 -20.97 -24.01
CA LYS A 86 22.41 -22.40 -24.25
C LYS A 86 21.03 -22.79 -23.73
N PRO A 87 20.37 -23.78 -24.36
CA PRO A 87 19.20 -24.42 -23.76
C PRO A 87 19.56 -24.89 -22.35
N ASN A 88 18.75 -24.54 -21.35
CA ASN A 88 18.96 -24.85 -19.92
C ASN A 88 20.05 -24.03 -19.18
N ALA A 89 20.56 -22.95 -19.77
CA ALA A 89 21.46 -22.00 -19.09
C ALA A 89 20.83 -20.62 -18.94
N PRO A 90 19.74 -20.47 -18.14
CA PRO A 90 19.02 -19.21 -18.00
C PRO A 90 19.91 -18.12 -17.40
N TRP A 91 19.68 -16.87 -17.82
CA TRP A 91 20.38 -15.70 -17.28
C TRP A 91 19.89 -15.42 -15.85
N THR A 92 20.80 -15.42 -14.88
CA THR A 92 20.43 -15.12 -13.48
C THR A 92 20.32 -13.61 -13.28
N VAL A 93 19.28 -13.17 -12.55
CA VAL A 93 19.11 -11.77 -12.16
C VAL A 93 20.04 -11.46 -11.00
N THR A 94 20.95 -10.49 -11.20
CA THR A 94 21.81 -9.96 -10.13
C THR A 94 21.52 -8.47 -9.97
N VAL A 95 21.34 -8.04 -8.72
CA VAL A 95 21.13 -6.64 -8.36
C VAL A 95 22.39 -6.10 -7.71
N ILE A 96 22.75 -4.87 -8.06
CA ILE A 96 23.83 -4.13 -7.42
C ILE A 96 23.21 -3.13 -6.45
N VAL A 97 23.62 -3.19 -5.18
CA VAL A 97 23.18 -2.27 -4.13
C VAL A 97 24.38 -1.55 -3.53
N TYR A 98 24.20 -0.28 -3.18
CA TYR A 98 25.22 0.56 -2.57
C TYR A 98 24.78 0.99 -1.17
N GLY A 99 25.74 1.03 -0.25
CA GLY A 99 25.45 1.48 1.12
C GLY A 99 26.69 1.49 2.00
N PHE A 100 26.50 1.84 3.26
CA PHE A 100 27.54 1.86 4.28
C PHE A 100 27.45 0.60 5.14
N ILE A 101 28.58 0.00 5.50
CA ILE A 101 28.57 -1.18 6.37
C ILE A 101 28.15 -0.75 7.78
N ASP A 102 27.00 -1.23 8.25
CA ASP A 102 26.61 -1.10 9.66
C ASP A 102 27.36 -2.13 10.50
N ASN A 103 27.28 -3.39 10.08
CA ASN A 103 27.86 -4.54 10.77
C ASN A 103 28.04 -5.71 9.77
N MET A 104 28.95 -6.64 10.06
CA MET A 104 29.23 -7.75 9.16
C MET A 104 29.89 -8.95 9.85
N ASN A 105 29.72 -10.14 9.24
CA ASN A 105 30.58 -11.30 9.43
C ASN A 105 30.90 -11.88 8.06
N LEU A 106 32.11 -11.58 7.56
CA LEU A 106 32.61 -12.03 6.26
C LEU A 106 33.68 -13.12 6.39
N SER A 107 33.79 -13.77 7.56
CA SER A 107 34.74 -14.88 7.74
C SER A 107 34.41 -16.04 6.79
N VAL A 108 35.42 -16.82 6.38
CA VAL A 108 35.23 -17.94 5.44
C VAL A 108 34.23 -18.97 5.98
N THR A 109 34.16 -19.15 7.29
CA THR A 109 33.20 -20.04 7.98
C THR A 109 31.91 -19.34 8.44
N GLY A 110 31.78 -18.03 8.19
CA GLY A 110 30.64 -17.22 8.60
C GLY A 110 30.37 -17.26 10.11
N SER A 111 29.09 -17.32 10.48
CA SER A 111 28.62 -17.41 11.86
C SER A 111 28.68 -18.82 12.48
N TRP A 112 29.54 -19.70 11.99
CA TRP A 112 29.64 -21.08 12.49
C TRP A 112 30.29 -21.14 13.88
N ASP A 113 29.68 -21.86 14.80
CA ASP A 113 30.07 -21.98 16.21
C ASP A 113 30.87 -23.26 16.53
N LEU A 114 31.49 -23.86 15.51
CA LEU A 114 32.24 -25.11 15.59
C LEU A 114 31.39 -26.38 15.80
N THR A 115 30.05 -26.30 15.85
CA THR A 115 29.18 -27.47 15.99
C THR A 115 28.66 -27.98 14.64
N GLU A 116 28.55 -29.30 14.47
CA GLU A 116 28.05 -29.88 13.21
C GLU A 116 26.59 -29.45 12.91
N GLU A 117 25.76 -29.32 13.94
CA GLU A 117 24.35 -28.95 13.80
C GLU A 117 24.17 -27.54 13.23
N ASN A 118 25.00 -26.59 13.68
CA ASN A 118 24.92 -25.20 13.24
C ASN A 118 25.71 -24.91 11.97
N ALA A 119 26.46 -25.87 11.41
CA ALA A 119 27.05 -25.72 10.08
C ALA A 119 25.98 -25.40 9.02
N SER A 120 24.81 -26.03 9.13
CA SER A 120 23.67 -25.79 8.23
C SER A 120 23.06 -24.38 8.31
N LYS A 121 23.32 -23.66 9.41
CA LYS A 121 22.79 -22.33 9.73
C LYS A 121 23.88 -21.26 9.68
N ALA A 122 25.10 -21.59 9.28
CA ALA A 122 26.18 -20.62 9.25
C ALA A 122 26.09 -19.76 7.99
N TYR A 123 26.10 -18.44 8.19
CA TYR A 123 26.01 -17.45 7.13
C TYR A 123 27.20 -16.49 7.18
N GLN A 124 27.70 -16.12 6.01
CA GLN A 124 28.37 -14.84 5.80
C GLN A 124 27.28 -13.78 5.67
N TRP A 125 27.45 -12.63 6.30
CA TRP A 125 26.45 -11.57 6.21
C TRP A 125 27.06 -10.19 6.31
N VAL A 126 26.38 -9.22 5.73
CA VAL A 126 26.65 -7.79 5.86
C VAL A 126 25.31 -7.07 5.98
N LYS A 127 25.22 -6.16 6.94
CA LYS A 127 24.11 -5.23 7.06
C LYS A 127 24.56 -3.90 6.47
N LEU A 128 23.89 -3.45 5.42
CA LEU A 128 24.09 -2.12 4.84
C LEU A 128 23.08 -1.14 5.44
N GLY A 129 23.53 0.08 5.69
CA GLY A 129 22.70 1.22 6.09
C GLY A 129 22.96 2.44 5.21
N GLY A 130 22.17 3.49 5.42
CA GLY A 130 22.27 4.72 4.65
C GLY A 130 23.44 5.64 5.03
N GLY A 131 24.09 5.39 6.18
CA GLY A 131 25.21 6.20 6.67
C GLY A 131 24.89 7.70 6.62
N PRO A 132 25.81 8.55 6.09
CA PRO A 132 25.57 9.99 5.95
C PRO A 132 24.55 10.37 4.85
N LYS A 133 24.07 9.42 4.04
CA LYS A 133 23.14 9.66 2.91
C LYS A 133 21.89 8.75 2.99
N PRO A 134 21.04 8.90 4.02
CA PRO A 134 19.90 8.02 4.26
C PRO A 134 18.82 8.08 3.17
N SER A 135 18.59 9.24 2.55
CA SER A 135 17.56 9.43 1.51
C SER A 135 17.82 8.57 0.27
N ILE A 136 19.06 8.57 -0.24
CA ILE A 136 19.47 7.78 -1.41
C ILE A 136 19.38 6.28 -1.12
N PHE A 137 19.75 5.89 0.10
CA PHE A 137 19.65 4.50 0.53
C PHE A 137 18.19 4.03 0.65
N GLN A 138 17.30 4.88 1.16
CA GLN A 138 15.87 4.58 1.26
C GLN A 138 15.24 4.34 -0.11
N ALA A 139 15.57 5.14 -1.12
CA ALA A 139 15.07 4.92 -2.48
C ALA A 139 15.50 3.54 -3.05
N GLN A 140 16.74 3.12 -2.83
CA GLN A 140 17.19 1.77 -3.21
C GLN A 140 16.44 0.68 -2.43
N ALA A 141 16.20 0.89 -1.13
CA ALA A 141 15.47 -0.04 -0.28
C ALA A 141 14.00 -0.18 -0.71
N ASP A 142 13.38 0.91 -1.17
CA ASP A 142 12.00 0.94 -1.65
C ASP A 142 11.86 0.16 -2.96
N ALA A 143 12.76 0.41 -3.92
CA ALA A 143 12.82 -0.33 -5.18
C ALA A 143 13.03 -1.84 -4.93
N LEU A 144 13.92 -2.20 -4.00
CA LEU A 144 14.15 -3.60 -3.65
C LEU A 144 12.93 -4.23 -2.97
N SER A 145 12.21 -3.47 -2.13
CA SER A 145 10.97 -3.92 -1.50
C SER A 145 9.86 -4.15 -2.53
N GLY A 146 9.78 -3.32 -3.57
CA GLY A 146 8.89 -3.53 -4.71
C GLY A 146 9.17 -4.83 -5.45
N LEU A 147 10.44 -5.12 -5.74
CA LEU A 147 10.86 -6.40 -6.35
C LEU A 147 10.54 -7.60 -5.44
N GLU A 148 10.80 -7.49 -4.14
CA GLU A 148 10.45 -8.54 -3.16
C GLU A 148 8.94 -8.78 -3.14
N GLN A 149 8.13 -7.72 -3.14
CA GLN A 149 6.67 -7.81 -3.17
C GLN A 149 6.15 -8.46 -4.44
N HIS A 150 6.73 -8.14 -5.60
CA HIS A 150 6.39 -8.81 -6.85
C HIS A 150 6.72 -10.31 -6.81
N ILE A 151 7.93 -10.69 -6.39
CA ILE A 151 8.35 -12.09 -6.26
C ILE A 151 7.40 -12.87 -5.34
N ILE A 152 7.02 -12.25 -4.22
CA ILE A 152 6.07 -12.82 -3.26
C ILE A 152 4.69 -12.96 -3.90
N GLY A 153 4.22 -11.92 -4.59
CA GLY A 153 2.96 -11.90 -5.32
C GLY A 153 2.84 -13.06 -6.32
N THR A 154 3.84 -13.23 -7.17
CA THR A 154 3.87 -14.25 -8.21
C THR A 154 3.86 -15.68 -7.64
N LEU A 155 4.51 -15.93 -6.51
CA LEU A 155 4.55 -17.27 -5.92
C LEU A 155 3.36 -17.57 -5.00
N ARG A 156 2.71 -16.55 -4.42
CA ARG A 156 1.55 -16.71 -3.53
C ARG A 156 0.21 -16.62 -4.24
N GLY A 157 0.17 -16.07 -5.46
CA GLY A 157 -1.08 -15.68 -6.13
C GLY A 157 -1.66 -14.37 -5.57
N GLY A 158 -0.83 -13.54 -4.94
CA GLY A 158 -1.22 -12.30 -4.28
C GLY A 158 -0.09 -11.73 -3.40
N GLY A 159 0.04 -10.41 -3.38
CA GLY A 159 1.09 -9.72 -2.61
C GLY A 159 1.00 -9.93 -1.09
N LEU A 160 1.96 -9.38 -0.34
CA LEU A 160 1.75 -9.15 1.09
C LEU A 160 0.63 -8.13 1.27
N GLY A 161 -0.19 -8.30 2.32
CA GLY A 161 -1.15 -7.27 2.73
C GLY A 161 -0.43 -5.98 3.15
N VAL A 162 -1.11 -4.84 3.03
CA VAL A 162 -0.54 -3.48 3.18
C VAL A 162 0.29 -3.36 4.47
N ASP A 163 -0.26 -3.71 5.63
CA ASP A 163 0.47 -3.61 6.92
C ASP A 163 1.78 -4.41 6.96
N THR A 164 1.78 -5.59 6.31
CA THR A 164 2.97 -6.47 6.27
C THR A 164 4.00 -5.93 5.28
N TYR A 165 3.55 -5.41 4.14
CA TYR A 165 4.40 -4.73 3.17
C TYR A 165 5.03 -3.47 3.78
N ASP A 166 4.27 -2.64 4.46
CA ASP A 166 4.77 -1.42 5.13
C ASP A 166 5.78 -1.75 6.22
N THR A 167 5.55 -2.83 6.98
CA THR A 167 6.50 -3.32 7.98
C THR A 167 7.81 -3.77 7.32
N MET A 168 7.72 -4.48 6.18
CA MET A 168 8.89 -4.89 5.39
C MET A 168 9.63 -3.67 4.85
N LEU A 169 8.93 -2.73 4.22
CA LEU A 169 9.47 -1.50 3.67
C LEU A 169 10.20 -0.67 4.75
N ALA A 170 9.56 -0.46 5.91
CA ALA A 170 10.15 0.24 7.04
C ALA A 170 11.40 -0.48 7.59
N ALA A 171 11.44 -1.81 7.57
CA ALA A 171 12.62 -2.57 7.95
C ALA A 171 13.75 -2.41 6.92
N ARG A 172 13.46 -2.43 5.62
CA ARG A 172 14.44 -2.26 4.54
C ARG A 172 15.03 -0.85 4.52
N ARG A 173 14.21 0.19 4.74
CA ARG A 173 14.65 1.59 4.89
C ARG A 173 15.63 1.78 6.04
N LYS A 174 15.53 0.98 7.12
CA LYS A 174 16.48 0.99 8.25
C LYS A 174 17.78 0.24 7.95
N GLY A 175 17.78 -0.68 7.00
CA GLY A 175 18.98 -1.40 6.58
C GLY A 175 18.68 -2.63 5.73
N LEU A 176 19.63 -2.97 4.88
CA LEU A 176 19.58 -4.15 4.01
C LEU A 176 20.46 -5.25 4.61
N TYR A 177 19.83 -6.36 5.02
CA TYR A 177 20.54 -7.54 5.50
C TYR A 177 20.83 -8.47 4.33
N LEU A 178 22.10 -8.52 3.92
CA LEU A 178 22.58 -9.37 2.84
C LEU A 178 23.31 -10.57 3.46
N ASN A 179 22.95 -11.78 3.08
CA ASN A 179 23.56 -12.97 3.67
C ASN A 179 23.85 -14.03 2.62
N ARG A 180 24.76 -14.95 2.92
CA ARG A 180 25.10 -16.09 2.08
C ARG A 180 25.34 -17.28 2.98
N ARG A 181 24.72 -18.41 2.66
CA ARG A 181 25.00 -19.65 3.39
C ARG A 181 26.40 -20.16 3.04
N VAL A 182 27.16 -20.53 4.07
CA VAL A 182 28.57 -20.93 3.91
C VAL A 182 28.74 -22.41 3.60
N PHE A 183 27.99 -23.26 4.30
CA PHE A 183 28.13 -24.70 4.17
C PHE A 183 26.97 -25.32 3.38
N ASP A 184 27.35 -26.10 2.38
CA ASP A 184 26.45 -26.99 1.65
C ASP A 184 26.63 -28.43 2.12
N LYS A 185 25.52 -29.16 2.23
CA LYS A 185 25.56 -30.58 2.59
C LYS A 185 26.18 -31.36 1.44
N VAL A 186 27.12 -32.23 1.76
CA VAL A 186 27.79 -33.07 0.74
C VAL A 186 26.77 -34.01 0.12
N THR A 187 26.68 -33.90 -1.20
CA THR A 187 25.94 -34.79 -2.11
C THR A 187 26.87 -35.19 -3.26
N PRO A 188 26.56 -36.23 -4.04
CA PRO A 188 27.40 -36.67 -5.16
C PRO A 188 27.69 -35.57 -6.20
N THR A 189 26.82 -34.55 -6.28
CA THR A 189 26.94 -33.43 -7.22
C THR A 189 27.51 -32.16 -6.57
N THR A 190 27.96 -32.22 -5.31
CA THR A 190 28.51 -31.05 -4.62
C THR A 190 29.92 -30.77 -5.14
N ALA A 191 30.17 -29.53 -5.55
CA ALA A 191 31.50 -29.09 -5.97
C ALA A 191 32.55 -29.33 -4.87
N ASP A 192 33.82 -29.34 -5.27
CA ASP A 192 34.93 -29.45 -4.34
C ASP A 192 34.94 -28.27 -3.36
N SER A 193 35.33 -28.56 -2.12
CA SER A 193 35.41 -27.53 -1.09
C SER A 193 36.53 -26.56 -1.43
N ILE A 194 36.28 -25.27 -1.21
CA ILE A 194 37.36 -24.29 -1.09
C ILE A 194 38.29 -24.77 0.04
N PRO A 195 39.63 -24.66 -0.13
CA PRO A 195 40.58 -24.99 0.93
C PRO A 195 40.27 -24.24 2.22
N ILE A 196 39.92 -24.99 3.26
CA ILE A 196 39.62 -24.49 4.60
C ILE A 196 40.68 -24.98 5.58
N THR A 197 41.05 -24.15 6.54
CA THR A 197 41.98 -24.51 7.62
C THR A 197 41.22 -24.65 8.94
N GLY A 198 41.86 -25.27 9.94
CA GLY A 198 41.33 -25.37 11.30
C GLY A 198 40.20 -26.42 11.47
N PRO A 199 39.33 -26.25 12.49
CA PRO A 199 38.32 -27.25 12.86
C PRO A 199 37.33 -27.61 11.73
N ALA A 200 37.11 -26.70 10.77
CA ALA A 200 36.19 -26.90 9.65
C ALA A 200 36.63 -28.05 8.72
N VAL A 201 37.93 -28.39 8.69
CA VAL A 201 38.47 -29.53 7.92
C VAL A 201 37.78 -30.85 8.32
N LYS A 202 37.43 -31.00 9.59
CA LYS A 202 36.74 -32.22 10.10
C LYS A 202 35.33 -32.39 9.53
N LEU A 203 34.72 -31.31 9.03
CA LEU A 203 33.37 -31.33 8.46
C LEU A 203 33.36 -31.54 6.95
N VAL A 204 34.49 -31.45 6.23
CA VAL A 204 34.54 -31.42 4.75
C VAL A 204 33.85 -32.60 4.06
N ASN A 205 33.75 -33.75 4.75
CA ASN A 205 33.08 -34.94 4.23
C ASN A 205 31.55 -34.93 4.40
N LYS A 206 31.02 -34.03 5.23
CA LYS A 206 29.58 -33.89 5.51
C LYS A 206 29.01 -32.55 5.06
N TRP A 207 29.80 -31.50 5.23
CA TRP A 207 29.50 -30.11 4.94
C TRP A 207 30.70 -29.47 4.25
N ARG A 208 30.53 -28.97 3.03
CA ARG A 208 31.59 -28.31 2.26
C ARG A 208 31.34 -26.82 2.14
N VAL A 209 32.41 -26.05 2.17
CA VAL A 209 32.38 -24.64 1.79
C VAL A 209 32.57 -24.58 0.28
N THR A 210 31.47 -24.57 -0.46
CA THR A 210 31.47 -24.60 -1.94
C THR A 210 31.75 -23.23 -2.55
N SER A 211 31.47 -22.16 -1.80
CA SER A 211 31.58 -20.79 -2.29
C SER A 211 31.69 -19.80 -1.14
N THR A 212 32.41 -18.71 -1.37
CA THR A 212 32.49 -17.54 -0.48
C THR A 212 32.08 -16.29 -1.26
N ALA A 213 31.62 -15.26 -0.55
CA ALA A 213 31.43 -13.95 -1.18
C ALA A 213 32.77 -13.44 -1.74
N LYS A 214 32.76 -12.95 -2.99
CA LYS A 214 33.95 -12.37 -3.61
C LYS A 214 34.22 -11.00 -3.00
N LEU A 215 35.35 -10.87 -2.31
CA LEU A 215 35.74 -9.65 -1.61
C LEU A 215 36.80 -8.90 -2.40
N GLY A 216 36.60 -7.59 -2.57
CA GLY A 216 37.58 -6.72 -3.22
C GLY A 216 37.53 -5.28 -2.72
N PHE A 217 38.48 -4.48 -3.14
CA PHE A 217 38.45 -3.03 -2.96
C PHE A 217 38.92 -2.32 -4.23
N ARG A 218 38.42 -1.12 -4.43
CA ARG A 218 38.85 -0.22 -5.51
C ARG A 218 40.11 0.51 -5.05
N ARG A 219 41.16 0.46 -5.86
CA ARG A 219 42.38 1.26 -5.70
C ARG A 219 42.19 2.65 -6.32
N ASP A 220 43.16 3.54 -6.09
CA ASP A 220 43.17 4.90 -6.63
C ASP A 220 43.25 4.93 -8.16
N ASP A 221 43.86 3.89 -8.77
CA ASP A 221 43.89 3.64 -10.22
C ASP A 221 42.57 3.09 -10.79
N LEU A 222 41.52 3.04 -9.96
CA LEU A 222 40.20 2.47 -10.23
C LEU A 222 40.18 0.96 -10.49
N GLN A 223 41.32 0.26 -10.34
CA GLN A 223 41.37 -1.19 -10.49
C GLN A 223 40.78 -1.90 -9.28
N LEU A 224 40.10 -3.02 -9.54
CA LEU A 224 39.55 -3.89 -8.50
C LEU A 224 40.60 -4.90 -8.06
N GLN A 225 41.02 -4.82 -6.79
CA GLN A 225 41.91 -5.82 -6.19
C GLN A 225 41.14 -6.75 -5.25
N SER A 226 41.34 -8.05 -5.41
CA SER A 226 40.84 -9.07 -4.47
C SER A 226 41.45 -8.87 -3.08
N CYS A 227 40.66 -9.04 -2.02
CA CYS A 227 41.14 -8.89 -0.64
C CYS A 227 40.48 -9.87 0.34
N THR A 228 40.94 -9.85 1.59
CA THR A 228 40.34 -10.61 2.69
C THR A 228 39.32 -9.75 3.44
N SER A 229 38.50 -10.39 4.28
CA SER A 229 37.49 -9.71 5.11
C SER A 229 38.07 -8.64 6.05
N ALA A 230 39.35 -8.74 6.41
CA ALA A 230 40.04 -7.78 7.26
C ALA A 230 40.17 -6.37 6.64
N LYS A 231 39.92 -6.21 5.34
CA LYS A 231 39.93 -4.89 4.67
C LYS A 231 38.62 -4.14 4.78
N PHE A 232 37.59 -4.71 5.37
CA PHE A 232 36.30 -4.06 5.56
C PHE A 232 36.14 -3.64 7.02
N ALA A 233 35.50 -2.51 7.26
CA ALA A 233 35.15 -2.00 8.58
C ALA A 233 33.74 -1.39 8.58
N PRO A 234 33.04 -1.35 9.73
CA PRO A 234 31.84 -0.53 9.88
C PRO A 234 32.11 0.91 9.45
N GLY A 235 31.17 1.48 8.70
CA GLY A 235 31.28 2.80 8.08
C GLY A 235 31.83 2.77 6.66
N ASP A 236 32.49 1.71 6.18
CA ASP A 236 32.99 1.67 4.80
C ASP A 236 31.84 1.81 3.79
N PHE A 237 32.05 2.60 2.73
CA PHE A 237 31.11 2.68 1.61
C PHE A 237 31.42 1.57 0.62
N VAL A 238 30.41 0.75 0.33
CA VAL A 238 30.57 -0.50 -0.42
C VAL A 238 29.54 -0.67 -1.52
N GLN A 239 29.93 -1.42 -2.53
CA GLN A 239 29.06 -1.98 -3.55
C GLN A 239 28.87 -3.47 -3.26
N ALA A 240 27.63 -3.92 -3.12
CA ALA A 240 27.30 -5.32 -2.99
C ALA A 240 26.57 -5.84 -4.24
N GLN A 241 26.99 -6.99 -4.73
CA GLN A 241 26.25 -7.75 -5.74
C GLN A 241 25.45 -8.85 -5.05
N VAL A 242 24.14 -8.87 -5.28
CA VAL A 242 23.22 -9.82 -4.65
C VAL A 242 22.36 -10.52 -5.69
N ARG A 243 21.93 -11.74 -5.38
CA ARG A 243 20.89 -12.44 -6.15
C ARG A 243 19.73 -12.81 -5.23
N PHE A 244 18.55 -12.98 -5.80
CA PHE A 244 17.38 -13.44 -5.04
C PHE A 244 17.42 -14.95 -4.85
N VAL A 245 17.32 -15.40 -3.61
CA VAL A 245 17.07 -16.79 -3.23
C VAL A 245 15.73 -16.84 -2.52
N VAL A 246 14.75 -17.43 -3.18
CA VAL A 246 13.36 -17.38 -2.75
C VAL A 246 12.99 -18.74 -2.17
N VAL A 247 12.33 -18.75 -1.02
CA VAL A 247 11.93 -19.99 -0.34
C VAL A 247 10.44 -19.91 -0.05
N ALA A 248 9.66 -20.74 -0.75
CA ALA A 248 8.24 -20.93 -0.48
C ALA A 248 8.07 -22.07 0.54
N LYS A 249 7.31 -21.82 1.61
CA LYS A 249 6.97 -22.83 2.61
C LYS A 249 5.46 -23.05 2.64
N ASP A 250 5.05 -24.29 2.42
CA ASP A 250 3.66 -24.68 2.55
C ASP A 250 3.35 -24.86 4.04
N VAL A 251 2.47 -24.00 4.57
CA VAL A 251 2.10 -24.02 6.00
C VAL A 251 0.93 -24.96 6.22
N ASN A 252 -0.15 -24.76 5.45
CA ASN A 252 -1.37 -25.55 5.44
C ASN A 252 -1.85 -25.67 3.99
N GLN A 253 -2.57 -26.75 3.66
CA GLN A 253 -3.11 -26.95 2.30
C GLN A 253 -4.09 -25.85 1.86
N TYR A 254 -4.66 -25.11 2.81
CA TYR A 254 -5.65 -24.05 2.58
C TYR A 254 -5.08 -22.64 2.74
N GLU A 255 -3.81 -22.49 3.14
CA GLU A 255 -3.18 -21.17 3.28
C GLU A 255 -2.20 -20.95 2.12
N PRO A 256 -2.14 -19.74 1.54
CA PRO A 256 -1.13 -19.43 0.54
C PRO A 256 0.28 -19.63 1.13
N PRO A 257 1.25 -20.09 0.32
CA PRO A 257 2.58 -20.40 0.82
C PRO A 257 3.23 -19.18 1.49
N ARG A 258 4.00 -19.41 2.55
CA ARG A 258 4.83 -18.36 3.14
C ARG A 258 6.11 -18.25 2.33
N VAL A 259 6.24 -17.14 1.61
CA VAL A 259 7.39 -16.88 0.74
C VAL A 259 8.39 -15.99 1.45
N PHE A 260 9.63 -16.45 1.53
CA PHE A 260 10.75 -15.72 2.11
C PHE A 260 11.72 -15.38 0.98
N VAL A 261 11.97 -14.08 0.77
CA VAL A 261 12.95 -13.61 -0.20
C VAL A 261 14.25 -13.26 0.52
N ASN A 262 15.34 -13.96 0.20
CA ASN A 262 16.66 -13.70 0.74
C ASN A 262 17.56 -13.08 -0.33
N LEU A 263 18.38 -12.12 0.09
CA LEU A 263 19.37 -11.46 -0.76
C LEU A 263 20.72 -12.17 -0.58
N ASP A 264 21.02 -13.11 -1.47
CA ASP A 264 22.23 -13.91 -1.43
C ASP A 264 23.46 -13.09 -1.87
N LEU A 265 24.37 -12.83 -0.93
CA LEU A 265 25.58 -12.05 -1.18
C LEU A 265 26.54 -12.79 -2.12
N LEU A 266 26.80 -12.21 -3.29
CA LEU A 266 27.73 -12.75 -4.29
C LEU A 266 29.11 -12.10 -4.21
N SER A 267 29.14 -10.77 -4.10
CA SER A 267 30.37 -9.99 -4.04
C SER A 267 30.18 -8.74 -3.21
N LEU A 268 31.24 -8.32 -2.51
CA LEU A 268 31.31 -7.07 -1.78
C LEU A 268 32.61 -6.35 -2.14
N VAL A 269 32.48 -5.13 -2.66
CA VAL A 269 33.61 -4.30 -3.07
C VAL A 269 33.63 -3.03 -2.24
N ARG A 270 34.73 -2.78 -1.54
CA ARG A 270 34.94 -1.51 -0.84
C ARG A 270 35.31 -0.42 -1.83
N LEU A 271 34.50 0.64 -1.87
CA LEU A 271 34.70 1.77 -2.76
C LEU A 271 35.46 2.91 -2.05
N VAL A 272 35.07 3.22 -0.81
CA VAL A 272 35.67 4.28 -0.01
C VAL A 272 35.80 3.77 1.43
N THR A 273 36.94 4.04 2.08
CA THR A 273 37.11 3.66 3.48
C THR A 273 36.34 4.60 4.39
N ALA A 274 35.91 4.12 5.55
CA ALA A 274 35.17 4.93 6.52
C ALA A 274 35.89 6.25 6.88
N ARG A 275 37.23 6.24 6.84
CA ARG A 275 38.08 7.41 7.16
C ARG A 275 38.04 8.48 6.07
N ASP A 276 37.83 8.08 4.82
CA ASP A 276 37.87 8.97 3.65
C ASP A 276 36.46 9.47 3.27
N ILE A 277 35.41 8.99 3.93
CA ILE A 277 34.04 9.44 3.67
C ILE A 277 33.87 10.95 3.90
N PRO A 278 34.35 11.55 5.01
CA PRO A 278 34.17 12.99 5.22
C PRO A 278 34.79 13.85 4.11
N SER A 279 35.86 13.38 3.47
CA SER A 279 36.51 14.12 2.36
C SER A 279 35.84 13.87 1.01
N VAL A 280 35.38 12.65 0.72
CA VAL A 280 34.80 12.29 -0.58
C VAL A 280 33.29 12.55 -0.65
N MET A 281 32.59 12.44 0.48
CA MET A 281 31.13 12.55 0.60
C MET A 281 30.75 13.41 1.82
N PRO A 282 30.99 14.73 1.76
CA PRO A 282 30.64 15.62 2.87
C PRO A 282 29.14 15.55 3.20
N ALA A 283 28.82 15.70 4.48
CA ALA A 283 27.44 15.68 4.95
C ALA A 283 26.63 16.81 4.30
N GLU A 284 25.36 16.57 4.00
CA GLU A 284 24.48 17.55 3.35
C GLU A 284 24.37 18.86 4.14
N SER A 285 24.42 18.80 5.46
CA SER A 285 24.41 19.97 6.34
C SER A 285 25.63 20.88 6.17
N GLN A 286 26.77 20.35 5.73
CA GLN A 286 27.98 21.16 5.50
C GLN A 286 27.95 21.89 4.16
N LEU A 287 27.23 21.35 3.16
CA LEU A 287 27.07 21.99 1.84
C LEU A 287 26.17 23.22 1.88
N VAL A 288 25.19 23.26 2.80
CA VAL A 288 24.34 24.43 3.02
C VAL A 288 25.15 25.56 3.69
N ALA A 289 25.98 25.23 4.68
CA ALA A 289 26.81 26.21 5.40
C ALA A 289 27.98 26.77 4.57
N THR A 290 28.54 26.01 3.63
CA THR A 290 29.62 26.51 2.75
C THR A 290 29.08 27.36 1.60
N LYS A 291 27.85 27.12 1.14
CA LYS A 291 27.18 28.01 0.18
C LYS A 291 26.80 29.35 0.80
N SER A 292 26.33 29.37 2.05
CA SER A 292 26.03 30.65 2.73
C SER A 292 27.30 31.50 2.95
N LEU A 293 28.45 30.89 3.26
CA LEU A 293 29.71 31.61 3.46
C LEU A 293 30.38 32.13 2.18
N THR A 294 30.02 31.60 1.00
CA THR A 294 30.61 32.03 -0.28
C THR A 294 29.74 33.05 -1.03
N GLU A 295 28.46 33.20 -0.69
CA GLU A 295 27.61 34.28 -1.22
C GLU A 295 27.61 35.56 -0.36
N GLU A 296 28.10 35.53 0.88
CA GLU A 296 28.15 36.72 1.77
C GLU A 296 29.47 37.52 1.74
N THR A 297 30.42 37.23 0.85
CA THR A 297 31.69 37.98 0.76
C THR A 297 31.70 39.09 -0.31
N VAL A 298 30.57 39.76 -0.53
CA VAL A 298 30.53 41.10 -1.16
C VAL A 298 29.37 41.94 -0.56
N LEU A 299 29.61 42.52 0.62
CA LEU A 299 29.20 43.88 1.07
C LEU A 299 29.20 43.95 2.60
N GLU A 300 29.95 44.92 3.13
CA GLU A 300 29.94 45.42 4.53
C GLU A 300 28.50 45.78 4.95
N GLU A 301 28.06 45.67 6.20
CA GLU A 301 28.56 46.38 7.39
C GLU A 301 27.93 45.80 8.69
N SER A 302 28.61 46.00 9.80
CA SER A 302 28.39 45.51 11.17
C SER A 302 27.02 45.78 11.81
N VAL A 303 26.34 44.75 12.37
CA VAL A 303 25.41 44.84 13.54
C VAL A 303 25.27 43.47 14.28
N ASP A 304 25.48 43.51 15.61
CA ASP A 304 25.01 42.66 16.74
C ASP A 304 25.31 41.14 16.88
N LEU A 305 26.44 40.84 17.52
CA LEU A 305 26.82 39.55 18.13
C LEU A 305 26.04 39.16 19.41
N GLU A 306 25.06 39.96 19.86
CA GLU A 306 24.31 39.69 21.11
C GLU A 306 22.98 38.94 20.87
N TYR A 307 22.49 38.89 19.62
CA TYR A 307 21.22 38.23 19.28
C TYR A 307 21.39 36.72 19.03
N GLU A 308 22.51 36.30 18.44
CA GLU A 308 22.78 34.88 18.15
C GLU A 308 22.93 34.02 19.41
N ASN A 309 23.51 34.58 20.49
CA ASN A 309 23.64 33.87 21.77
C ASN A 309 22.29 33.64 22.48
N LYS A 310 21.29 34.52 22.27
CA LYS A 310 19.93 34.33 22.83
C LYS A 310 19.13 33.28 22.06
N CYS A 311 19.29 33.22 20.73
CA CYS A 311 18.68 32.17 19.91
C CYS A 311 19.26 30.78 20.22
N PHE A 312 20.58 30.66 20.46
CA PHE A 312 21.21 29.37 20.75
C PHE A 312 20.76 28.78 22.11
N ILE A 313 20.59 29.63 23.13
CA ILE A 313 20.08 29.23 24.45
C ILE A 313 18.60 28.79 24.37
N LYS A 314 17.78 29.49 23.56
CA LYS A 314 16.37 29.13 23.35
C LYS A 314 16.22 27.78 22.64
N VAL A 315 17.02 27.52 21.61
CA VAL A 315 17.02 26.25 20.87
C VAL A 315 17.48 25.08 21.76
N GLN A 316 18.44 25.28 22.67
CA GLN A 316 18.83 24.26 23.64
C GLN A 316 17.74 23.95 24.69
N ALA A 317 16.96 24.95 25.10
CA ALA A 317 15.83 24.76 26.00
C ALA A 317 14.68 23.98 25.33
N GLU A 318 14.37 24.31 24.08
CA GLU A 318 13.31 23.64 23.30
C GLU A 318 13.68 22.20 22.94
N THR A 319 14.93 21.93 22.55
CA THR A 319 15.40 20.54 22.32
C THR A 319 15.39 19.69 23.58
N SER A 320 15.58 20.30 24.76
CA SER A 320 15.48 19.61 26.05
C SER A 320 14.02 19.25 26.41
N LEU A 321 13.07 20.14 26.11
CA LEU A 321 11.63 19.89 26.28
C LEU A 321 11.12 18.80 25.31
N ILE A 322 11.57 18.81 24.06
CA ILE A 322 11.22 17.78 23.06
C ILE A 322 11.76 16.41 23.49
N LYS A 323 13.01 16.33 23.97
CA LYS A 323 13.58 15.09 24.51
C LYS A 323 12.79 14.56 25.71
N ALA A 324 12.33 15.44 26.60
CA ALA A 324 11.48 15.06 27.72
C ALA A 324 10.11 14.51 27.25
N GLY A 325 9.50 15.13 26.23
CA GLY A 325 8.27 14.67 25.61
C GLY A 325 8.39 13.28 24.96
N VAL A 326 9.44 13.06 24.17
CA VAL A 326 9.72 11.76 23.52
C VAL A 326 9.93 10.65 24.55
N ASN A 327 10.65 10.93 25.64
CA ASN A 327 10.84 9.96 26.72
C ASN A 327 9.52 9.60 27.43
N ARG A 328 8.61 10.58 27.59
CA ARG A 328 7.26 10.36 28.16
C ARG A 328 6.39 9.48 27.26
N VAL A 329 6.42 9.70 25.94
CA VAL A 329 5.70 8.88 24.95
C VAL A 329 6.24 7.44 24.93
N ASN A 330 7.56 7.28 24.96
CA ASN A 330 8.19 5.95 24.99
C ASN A 330 7.85 5.18 26.28
N ALA A 331 7.82 5.86 27.43
CA ALA A 331 7.38 5.26 28.70
C ALA A 331 5.91 4.79 28.65
N ASN A 332 5.02 5.59 28.07
CA ASN A 332 3.61 5.23 27.87
C ASN A 332 3.44 4.06 26.87
N ARG A 333 4.26 3.99 25.83
CA ARG A 333 4.27 2.89 24.87
C ARG A 333 4.71 1.58 25.53
N SER A 334 5.77 1.60 26.34
CA SER A 334 6.19 0.42 27.13
C SER A 334 5.09 -0.05 28.09
N ARG A 335 4.40 0.86 28.78
CA ARG A 335 3.27 0.50 29.66
C ARG A 335 2.11 -0.16 28.91
N ARG A 336 1.76 0.33 27.73
CA ARG A 336 0.71 -0.27 26.88
C ARG A 336 1.09 -1.68 26.41
N VAL A 337 2.35 -1.91 26.02
CA VAL A 337 2.82 -3.24 25.62
C VAL A 337 2.74 -4.22 26.81
N ASP A 338 3.11 -3.78 28.00
CA ASP A 338 3.04 -4.59 29.23
C ASP A 338 1.59 -4.98 29.57
N ILE A 339 0.64 -4.05 29.43
CA ILE A 339 -0.80 -4.29 29.64
C ILE A 339 -1.33 -5.33 28.63
N ILE A 340 -0.98 -5.18 27.35
CA ILE A 340 -1.41 -6.12 26.29
C ILE A 340 -0.85 -7.53 26.55
N GLN A 341 0.41 -7.64 26.97
CA GLN A 341 1.01 -8.93 27.31
C GLN A 341 0.32 -9.59 28.51
N ARG A 342 -0.03 -8.82 29.55
CA ARG A 342 -0.79 -9.32 30.71
C ARG A 342 -2.20 -9.76 30.34
N LEU A 343 -2.89 -9.02 29.48
CA LEU A 343 -4.23 -9.39 29.00
C LEU A 343 -4.19 -10.66 28.13
N SER A 344 -3.19 -10.80 27.27
CA SER A 344 -2.98 -12.01 26.45
C SER A 344 -2.67 -13.24 27.32
N ALA A 345 -1.83 -13.09 28.34
CA ALA A 345 -1.55 -14.15 29.31
C ALA A 345 -2.80 -14.55 30.13
N SER A 346 -3.63 -13.57 30.50
CA SER A 346 -4.90 -13.82 31.20
C SER A 346 -5.90 -14.56 30.32
N GLN A 347 -6.05 -14.17 29.05
CA GLN A 347 -6.92 -14.86 28.08
C GLN A 347 -6.44 -16.30 27.81
N HIS A 348 -5.12 -16.52 27.74
CA HIS A 348 -4.55 -17.86 27.59
C HIS A 348 -4.86 -18.75 28.81
N ARG A 349 -4.75 -18.19 30.02
CA ARG A 349 -5.10 -18.87 31.28
C ARG A 349 -6.59 -19.22 31.35
N HIS A 350 -7.46 -18.32 30.88
CA HIS A 350 -8.91 -18.57 30.81
C HIS A 350 -9.27 -19.67 29.79
N ARG A 351 -8.54 -19.76 28.67
CA ARG A 351 -8.70 -20.84 27.68
C ARG A 351 -8.24 -22.20 28.22
N LEU A 352 -7.15 -22.24 28.98
CA LEU A 352 -6.69 -23.46 29.66
C LEU A 352 -7.68 -23.94 30.73
N LEU A 353 -8.22 -23.04 31.54
CA LEU A 353 -9.23 -23.39 32.56
C LEU A 353 -10.55 -23.87 31.95
N ARG A 354 -10.99 -23.32 30.80
CA ARG A 354 -12.14 -23.86 30.06
C ARG A 354 -11.88 -25.26 29.50
N ARG A 355 -10.64 -25.54 29.09
CA ARG A 355 -10.25 -26.85 28.55
C ARG A 355 -10.17 -27.92 29.65
N GLU A 356 -9.76 -27.54 30.87
CA GLU A 356 -9.77 -28.44 32.04
C GLU A 356 -11.17 -28.65 32.63
N GLY A 357 -12.05 -27.66 32.57
CA GLY A 357 -13.46 -27.79 32.99
C GLY A 357 -14.27 -28.78 32.13
N LEU A 358 -13.98 -28.87 30.84
CA LEU A 358 -14.63 -29.80 29.91
C LEU A 358 -14.24 -31.27 30.13
N TYR A 359 -13.10 -31.55 30.78
CA TYR A 359 -12.66 -32.92 31.06
C TYR A 359 -13.24 -33.52 32.36
N ARG A 360 -13.84 -32.71 33.24
CA ARG A 360 -14.37 -33.19 34.53
C ARG A 360 -15.81 -33.71 34.50
N HIS A 361 -16.52 -33.61 33.37
CA HIS A 361 -17.93 -34.01 33.29
C HIS A 361 -18.21 -35.36 32.60
N GLN A 362 -17.20 -36.15 32.22
CA GLN A 362 -17.43 -37.41 31.49
C GLN A 362 -17.19 -38.70 32.28
N ASN A 363 -16.96 -38.69 33.58
CA ASN A 363 -16.84 -39.94 34.34
C ASN A 363 -17.55 -39.87 35.71
N ALA A 364 -18.79 -40.37 35.75
CA ALA A 364 -19.41 -40.89 36.95
C ALA A 364 -20.23 -42.17 36.62
N PRO A 365 -20.14 -43.24 37.43
CA PRO A 365 -20.57 -44.58 37.04
C PRO A 365 -22.00 -44.89 37.48
N ARG A 366 -22.70 -45.75 36.73
CA ARG A 366 -23.94 -46.41 37.20
C ARG A 366 -23.75 -47.92 37.31
N LEU A 367 -24.13 -48.41 38.49
CA LEU A 367 -24.16 -49.79 38.99
C LEU A 367 -25.34 -50.61 38.46
N ARG A 368 -25.09 -51.94 38.31
CA ARG A 368 -25.89 -53.18 38.59
C ARG A 368 -27.40 -53.21 38.20
N ALA A 369 -28.04 -54.29 37.74
CA ALA A 369 -27.94 -55.72 38.07
C ALA A 369 -28.80 -56.57 37.09
N TRP A 370 -28.36 -57.83 36.86
CA TRP A 370 -29.11 -59.11 36.69
C TRP A 370 -29.97 -59.30 35.41
N VAL A 371 -30.11 -60.47 34.75
CA VAL A 371 -29.92 -61.89 35.12
C VAL A 371 -29.87 -62.84 33.87
N THR A 372 -29.24 -64.03 34.03
CA THR A 372 -29.38 -65.33 33.28
C THR A 372 -29.06 -65.42 31.78
N ASP A 373 -28.58 -66.52 31.17
CA ASP A 373 -28.06 -67.82 31.61
C ASP A 373 -27.29 -68.48 30.44
N ALA A 374 -26.55 -69.54 30.78
CA ALA A 374 -26.22 -70.72 29.98
C ALA A 374 -25.29 -70.62 28.74
N GLY A 375 -24.23 -71.44 28.74
CA GLY A 375 -23.73 -72.09 27.52
C GLY A 375 -22.24 -72.45 27.47
N GLN A 376 -21.90 -73.62 28.02
CA GLN A 376 -20.90 -74.62 27.59
C GLN A 376 -19.94 -74.26 26.42
N GLY A 377 -18.64 -74.60 26.38
CA GLY A 377 -17.77 -75.41 27.23
C GLY A 377 -16.38 -75.62 26.58
N LYS A 378 -15.37 -75.89 27.43
CA LYS A 378 -14.25 -76.86 27.32
C LYS A 378 -13.34 -76.97 26.05
N PRO A 379 -12.11 -77.53 26.16
CA PRO A 379 -10.88 -76.78 25.81
C PRO A 379 -9.86 -77.50 24.88
N SER A 380 -8.76 -76.77 24.58
CA SER A 380 -7.37 -77.25 24.30
C SER A 380 -7.04 -77.82 22.89
N PRO A 381 -5.75 -78.00 22.48
CA PRO A 381 -4.58 -77.11 22.57
C PRO A 381 -3.67 -77.12 21.29
N ALA A 382 -2.57 -76.35 21.39
CA ALA A 382 -1.25 -76.59 20.77
C ALA A 382 -0.95 -76.08 19.35
N ARG A 383 0.00 -75.15 19.23
CA ARG A 383 1.40 -75.49 18.87
C ARG A 383 2.36 -74.30 19.00
N ALA A 384 3.55 -74.63 19.46
CA ALA A 384 4.70 -73.78 19.69
C ALA A 384 5.45 -73.42 18.39
N LEU A 385 6.24 -72.34 18.40
CA LEU A 385 7.72 -72.39 18.31
C LEU A 385 8.35 -70.98 18.21
N LYS A 386 9.24 -70.72 19.18
CA LYS A 386 10.57 -70.07 19.12
C LYS A 386 10.76 -68.71 18.43
N GLY A 387 11.41 -67.78 19.15
CA GLY A 387 12.11 -66.65 18.52
C GLY A 387 12.67 -65.56 19.44
N ARG A 388 13.61 -65.94 20.31
CA ARG A 388 14.48 -65.17 21.24
C ARG A 388 14.82 -63.66 20.98
N CYS A 389 15.04 -63.00 22.13
CA CYS A 389 16.13 -62.03 22.48
C CYS A 389 15.86 -60.51 22.54
N ALA A 390 15.32 -60.08 23.69
CA ALA A 390 15.91 -59.17 24.71
C ALA A 390 16.84 -58.00 24.32
N ARG A 391 16.51 -56.78 24.79
CA ARG A 391 17.44 -55.98 25.62
C ARG A 391 16.76 -54.88 26.45
N LYS A 392 17.12 -54.86 27.74
CA LYS A 392 16.78 -53.91 28.82
C LYS A 392 17.20 -52.47 28.51
N ARG A 393 16.39 -51.48 28.92
CA ARG A 393 16.85 -50.10 29.23
C ARG A 393 16.57 -49.75 30.69
N ARG A 394 17.66 -49.50 31.42
CA ARG A 394 17.69 -48.96 32.80
C ARG A 394 17.48 -47.44 32.77
N ARG A 395 16.67 -46.95 33.69
CA ARG A 395 16.63 -45.55 34.14
C ARG A 395 17.86 -45.22 34.98
N ARG A 396 18.43 -44.02 34.80
CA ARG A 396 19.18 -43.29 35.83
C ARG A 396 18.83 -41.81 35.75
N SER A 397 18.40 -41.30 36.89
CA SER A 397 18.18 -39.90 37.25
C SER A 397 19.48 -39.29 37.78
N TYR A 398 19.70 -38.00 37.54
CA TYR A 398 20.56 -37.15 38.36
C TYR A 398 19.86 -35.79 38.58
N ALA A 399 20.00 -35.30 39.80
CA ALA A 399 19.49 -34.03 40.31
C ALA A 399 20.63 -33.00 40.39
N SER A 400 20.31 -31.71 40.29
CA SER A 400 21.06 -30.64 40.97
C SER A 400 20.27 -29.32 41.04
N THR A 401 19.89 -28.99 42.28
CA THR A 401 19.98 -27.71 43.04
C THR A 401 19.75 -26.33 42.36
N PRO A 402 18.90 -25.46 42.94
CA PRO A 402 18.85 -24.03 42.62
C PRO A 402 19.62 -23.16 43.63
N VAL A 403 20.24 -22.07 43.14
CA VAL A 403 20.90 -21.03 43.95
C VAL A 403 20.00 -19.80 44.04
N ALA A 404 19.85 -19.31 45.28
CA ALA A 404 19.08 -18.13 45.67
C ALA A 404 19.69 -16.80 45.22
N ARG A 405 18.85 -15.78 44.99
CA ARG A 405 19.25 -14.36 45.09
C ARG A 405 18.16 -13.51 45.73
N SER A 406 18.66 -12.50 46.42
CA SER A 406 18.13 -11.75 47.55
C SER A 406 17.10 -10.65 47.22
N SER A 407 16.22 -10.44 48.19
CA SER A 407 15.28 -9.33 48.38
C SER A 407 15.90 -8.15 49.15
N MET A 408 15.34 -6.93 48.94
CA MET A 408 15.15 -5.76 49.87
C MET A 408 15.27 -4.40 49.09
N PRO A 409 14.72 -3.26 49.56
CA PRO A 409 13.34 -2.81 49.32
C PRO A 409 13.26 -1.41 48.67
N ILE A 410 12.07 -0.97 48.24
CA ILE A 410 11.78 0.42 47.82
C ILE A 410 10.58 0.92 48.63
N PRO A 411 10.60 2.16 49.19
CA PRO A 411 9.57 2.65 50.09
C PRO A 411 8.33 3.17 49.34
N LEU A 412 7.21 3.12 50.05
CA LEU A 412 5.94 3.78 49.77
C LEU A 412 6.07 5.28 50.02
N ASP A 413 5.42 6.09 49.18
CA ASP A 413 4.79 7.33 49.64
C ASP A 413 3.56 7.70 48.78
N ASP A 414 2.55 8.21 49.48
CA ASP A 414 1.23 8.61 49.03
C ASP A 414 1.22 10.02 48.41
N THR A 415 0.31 10.30 47.46
CA THR A 415 -0.74 11.36 47.53
C THR A 415 -1.35 11.76 46.17
N VAL A 416 -2.67 11.55 46.07
CA VAL A 416 -3.78 12.42 45.63
C VAL A 416 -3.56 13.53 44.57
N GLY A 417 -4.42 13.54 43.54
CA GLY A 417 -4.76 14.74 42.76
C GLY A 417 -5.52 14.46 41.45
N GLN A 418 -6.82 14.79 41.44
CA GLN A 418 -7.75 14.71 40.30
C GLN A 418 -7.35 15.62 39.12
N THR A 419 -7.71 15.23 37.88
CA THR A 419 -8.66 15.97 37.01
C THR A 419 -9.06 15.11 35.81
N VAL A 420 -10.35 15.21 35.49
CA VAL A 420 -11.03 14.63 34.33
C VAL A 420 -10.73 15.51 33.12
N ASP A 421 -10.41 14.91 31.96
CA ASP A 421 -10.69 15.57 30.69
C ASP A 421 -11.07 14.57 29.59
N VAL A 422 -12.14 14.95 28.90
CA VAL A 422 -12.91 14.24 27.89
C VAL A 422 -12.58 14.86 26.53
N CYS A 423 -12.35 14.02 25.52
CA CYS A 423 -12.68 14.22 24.09
C CYS A 423 -11.66 13.50 23.19
N SER A 424 -11.97 12.25 22.84
CA SER A 424 -11.44 11.58 21.66
C SER A 424 -12.43 11.74 20.50
N SER A 425 -11.99 12.31 19.38
CA SER A 425 -12.74 12.47 18.14
C SER A 425 -13.29 11.14 17.60
N PRO A 426 -14.52 11.09 17.04
CA PRO A 426 -15.07 9.87 16.46
C PRO A 426 -14.66 9.71 14.99
N VAL A 427 -14.21 8.50 14.66
CA VAL A 427 -14.11 7.96 13.31
C VAL A 427 -15.51 7.59 12.84
N THR A 428 -16.01 8.22 11.77
CA THR A 428 -17.28 7.86 11.13
C THR A 428 -17.14 6.53 10.39
N ALA A 429 -17.42 5.43 11.09
CA ALA A 429 -17.72 4.15 10.47
C ALA A 429 -19.16 4.19 9.93
N THR A 430 -19.33 3.96 8.62
CA THR A 430 -20.63 3.61 8.04
C THR A 430 -21.09 2.27 8.61
N ALA A 431 -22.17 2.29 9.40
CA ALA A 431 -22.77 1.08 9.96
C ALA A 431 -23.43 0.22 8.85
N PRO A 432 -23.37 -1.12 8.93
CA PRO A 432 -24.14 -2.00 8.05
C PRO A 432 -25.62 -2.04 8.50
N PHE A 433 -26.54 -1.84 7.56
CA PHE A 433 -27.99 -1.99 7.79
C PHE A 433 -28.40 -3.48 7.86
N PRO A 434 -29.39 -3.85 8.70
CA PRO A 434 -29.90 -5.21 8.76
C PRO A 434 -30.91 -5.46 7.62
N ALA A 435 -30.75 -6.57 6.90
CA ALA A 435 -31.72 -7.04 5.92
C ALA A 435 -32.99 -7.59 6.61
N PRO A 436 -34.21 -7.23 6.16
CA PRO A 436 -35.43 -7.88 6.63
C PRO A 436 -35.66 -9.14 5.80
N GLN A 437 -35.38 -10.31 6.35
CA GLN A 437 -35.85 -11.58 5.76
C GLN A 437 -37.21 -11.93 6.37
N SER A 438 -38.25 -11.98 5.54
CA SER A 438 -39.55 -12.51 5.94
C SER A 438 -39.42 -14.01 6.28
N LEU A 439 -40.22 -14.47 7.25
CA LEU A 439 -40.24 -15.86 7.72
C LEU A 439 -40.42 -16.87 6.57
N ALA A 440 -41.15 -16.47 5.51
CA ALA A 440 -41.38 -17.27 4.31
C ALA A 440 -40.10 -17.47 3.46
N GLY A 441 -39.22 -16.46 3.40
CA GLY A 441 -37.91 -16.58 2.74
C GLY A 441 -36.97 -17.53 3.48
N ARG A 442 -36.98 -17.48 4.83
CA ARG A 442 -36.24 -18.45 5.66
C ARG A 442 -36.76 -19.87 5.50
N LEU A 443 -38.08 -20.06 5.48
CA LEU A 443 -38.70 -21.39 5.34
C LEU A 443 -38.41 -22.01 3.96
N ALA A 444 -38.43 -21.22 2.88
CA ALA A 444 -38.11 -21.72 1.54
C ALA A 444 -36.64 -22.15 1.42
N VAL A 445 -35.72 -21.39 2.04
CA VAL A 445 -34.30 -21.74 2.10
C VAL A 445 -34.09 -23.00 2.94
N GLU A 446 -34.73 -23.12 4.11
CA GLU A 446 -34.63 -24.33 4.95
C GLU A 446 -35.21 -25.59 4.28
N ILE A 447 -36.32 -25.46 3.54
CA ILE A 447 -36.91 -26.57 2.77
C ILE A 447 -35.97 -27.00 1.65
N LEU A 448 -35.37 -26.06 0.93
CA LEU A 448 -34.37 -26.36 -0.11
C LEU A 448 -33.14 -27.04 0.50
N VAL A 449 -32.57 -26.49 1.56
CA VAL A 449 -31.43 -27.07 2.29
C VAL A 449 -31.74 -28.50 2.76
N LYS A 450 -32.95 -28.77 3.24
CA LYS A 450 -33.37 -30.11 3.66
C LYS A 450 -33.49 -31.09 2.49
N ILE A 451 -34.15 -30.70 1.39
CA ILE A 451 -34.28 -31.53 0.19
C ILE A 451 -32.91 -31.92 -0.36
N PHE A 452 -31.96 -30.99 -0.34
CA PHE A 452 -30.62 -31.23 -0.86
C PHE A 452 -29.73 -32.04 0.09
N ARG A 453 -29.88 -31.87 1.40
CA ARG A 453 -29.21 -32.70 2.42
C ARG A 453 -29.68 -34.15 2.38
N ASP A 454 -30.97 -34.38 2.11
CA ASP A 454 -31.56 -35.72 1.95
C ASP A 454 -31.10 -36.43 0.66
N VAL A 455 -30.77 -35.67 -0.39
CA VAL A 455 -30.22 -36.19 -1.66
C VAL A 455 -28.71 -36.49 -1.54
N ALA A 456 -27.95 -35.66 -0.81
CA ALA A 456 -26.51 -35.86 -0.61
C ALA A 456 -26.17 -37.04 0.33
N ALA A 457 -27.12 -37.50 1.14
CA ALA A 457 -26.93 -38.61 2.08
C ALA A 457 -27.11 -40.01 1.44
N GLN A 458 -27.48 -40.10 0.16
CA GLN A 458 -27.70 -41.37 -0.53
C GLN A 458 -26.54 -41.66 -1.50
N ASP A 459 -25.67 -42.62 -1.13
CA ASP A 459 -24.63 -43.19 -2.00
C ASP A 459 -25.28 -43.98 -3.16
N VAL A 460 -25.70 -43.28 -4.20
CA VAL A 460 -26.31 -43.89 -5.40
C VAL A 460 -25.36 -43.70 -6.60
N PRO A 461 -25.11 -44.75 -7.41
CA PRO A 461 -24.20 -44.69 -8.54
C PRO A 461 -24.61 -43.67 -9.61
N VAL A 462 -23.61 -43.19 -10.35
CA VAL A 462 -23.58 -42.02 -11.27
C VAL A 462 -24.65 -42.03 -12.38
N ASP A 463 -25.35 -43.14 -12.62
CA ASP A 463 -26.39 -43.26 -13.65
C ASP A 463 -27.83 -43.01 -13.17
N ALA A 464 -28.02 -42.57 -11.91
CA ALA A 464 -29.38 -42.34 -11.39
C ALA A 464 -30.02 -41.04 -11.94
N PRO A 465 -31.33 -41.05 -12.27
CA PRO A 465 -32.08 -39.94 -12.88
C PRO A 465 -32.22 -38.66 -12.01
N GLY A 466 -31.53 -38.57 -10.87
CA GLY A 466 -31.57 -37.46 -9.92
C GLY A 466 -30.82 -36.20 -10.36
N LEU A 467 -29.73 -36.31 -11.14
CA LEU A 467 -28.94 -35.15 -11.59
C LEU A 467 -29.70 -34.20 -12.55
N ARG A 468 -30.83 -34.64 -13.13
CA ARG A 468 -31.71 -33.78 -13.95
C ARG A 468 -32.54 -32.76 -13.15
N ARG A 469 -32.43 -32.71 -11.81
CA ARG A 469 -33.26 -31.84 -10.96
C ARG A 469 -32.66 -30.47 -10.59
N ALA A 470 -31.36 -30.24 -10.73
CA ALA A 470 -30.76 -28.91 -10.50
C ALA A 470 -31.35 -27.80 -11.43
N PRO A 471 -31.60 -28.06 -12.73
CA PRO A 471 -32.35 -27.13 -13.59
C PRO A 471 -33.80 -26.90 -13.14
N THR A 472 -34.37 -27.84 -12.37
CA THR A 472 -35.77 -27.77 -11.90
C THR A 472 -35.89 -26.89 -10.66
N ALA A 473 -34.90 -26.89 -9.75
CA ALA A 473 -34.84 -25.97 -8.61
C ALA A 473 -34.67 -24.51 -9.05
N LEU A 474 -33.80 -24.24 -10.04
CA LEU A 474 -33.65 -22.93 -10.69
C LEU A 474 -34.87 -22.51 -11.52
N ARG A 475 -35.69 -23.47 -11.97
CA ARG A 475 -36.99 -23.21 -12.60
C ARG A 475 -38.09 -22.91 -11.58
N LEU A 476 -38.00 -23.41 -10.36
CA LEU A 476 -38.96 -23.16 -9.27
C LEU A 476 -38.67 -21.86 -8.51
N SER A 477 -37.42 -21.38 -8.51
CA SER A 477 -37.02 -20.10 -7.91
C SER A 477 -37.31 -18.87 -8.77
N ARG A 478 -38.19 -18.97 -9.79
CA ARG A 478 -38.49 -17.92 -10.78
C ARG A 478 -38.82 -16.54 -10.19
N ASN A 479 -39.22 -16.46 -8.92
CA ASN A 479 -39.62 -15.22 -8.25
C ASN A 479 -38.69 -14.78 -7.11
N ILE A 480 -37.55 -15.47 -6.87
CA ILE A 480 -36.65 -15.12 -5.76
C ILE A 480 -35.52 -14.23 -6.32
N PRO A 481 -35.37 -12.97 -5.86
CA PRO A 481 -34.28 -12.12 -6.29
C PRO A 481 -32.94 -12.72 -5.83
N LEU A 482 -32.02 -12.88 -6.78
CA LEU A 482 -30.70 -13.46 -6.51
C LEU A 482 -29.70 -12.36 -6.16
N VAL A 483 -28.84 -12.64 -5.19
CA VAL A 483 -27.67 -11.83 -4.83
C VAL A 483 -26.44 -12.59 -5.33
N TYR A 484 -25.67 -11.96 -6.20
CA TYR A 484 -24.43 -12.53 -6.73
C TYR A 484 -23.25 -11.73 -6.19
N GLU A 485 -22.42 -12.37 -5.37
CA GLU A 485 -21.19 -11.79 -4.82
C GLU A 485 -20.03 -12.73 -5.11
N LEU A 486 -19.00 -12.22 -5.80
CA LEU A 486 -17.77 -12.91 -6.12
C LEU A 486 -16.60 -12.11 -5.52
N SER A 487 -15.79 -12.73 -4.66
CA SER A 487 -14.57 -12.13 -4.07
C SER A 487 -13.44 -13.16 -3.98
N ALA A 488 -12.18 -12.74 -3.83
CA ALA A 488 -11.05 -13.66 -3.64
C ALA A 488 -11.06 -14.35 -2.27
N ASP A 489 -11.69 -13.74 -1.26
CA ASP A 489 -11.90 -14.35 0.07
C ASP A 489 -13.05 -15.37 0.09
N MET A 490 -13.98 -15.26 -0.87
CA MET A 490 -15.03 -16.24 -1.14
C MET A 490 -15.01 -16.62 -2.62
N PRO A 491 -13.96 -17.34 -3.09
CA PRO A 491 -13.87 -17.76 -4.49
C PRO A 491 -14.93 -18.81 -4.82
N GLN A 492 -15.64 -19.30 -3.80
CA GLN A 492 -16.83 -20.11 -3.92
C GLN A 492 -18.03 -19.26 -3.52
N ILE A 493 -19.01 -19.16 -4.42
CA ILE A 493 -20.40 -18.83 -4.07
C ILE A 493 -20.71 -19.52 -2.73
N PRO A 494 -21.41 -18.88 -1.77
CA PRO A 494 -21.89 -19.58 -0.58
C PRO A 494 -22.84 -20.68 -1.03
N MET A 495 -22.27 -21.86 -1.26
CA MET A 495 -22.93 -23.06 -1.67
C MET A 495 -22.53 -24.10 -0.64
N GLU A 496 -23.50 -24.46 0.20
CA GLU A 496 -23.56 -25.75 0.89
C GLU A 496 -23.66 -26.93 -0.11
N PHE A 497 -23.10 -26.78 -1.31
CA PHE A 497 -23.17 -27.62 -2.48
C PHE A 497 -21.77 -27.73 -3.09
N ASN A 498 -20.96 -28.61 -2.53
CA ASN A 498 -19.81 -29.12 -3.25
C ASN A 498 -19.82 -30.65 -3.14
N VAL A 499 -20.52 -31.27 -4.09
CA VAL A 499 -20.34 -32.68 -4.44
C VAL A 499 -19.15 -32.74 -5.39
N HIS A 500 -18.19 -33.60 -5.04
CA HIS A 500 -16.93 -33.83 -5.73
C HIS A 500 -17.04 -33.85 -7.27
N SER A 501 -16.54 -32.81 -7.94
CA SER A 501 -16.24 -32.85 -9.38
C SER A 501 -14.93 -32.12 -9.65
N SER A 502 -14.03 -32.81 -10.34
CA SER A 502 -12.73 -32.31 -10.76
C SER A 502 -12.85 -31.29 -11.90
N CYS A 503 -12.31 -30.10 -11.69
CA CYS A 503 -11.74 -29.17 -12.68
C CYS A 503 -12.59 -28.55 -13.82
N ASP A 504 -13.83 -28.96 -14.10
CA ASP A 504 -14.66 -28.32 -15.15
C ASP A 504 -15.90 -27.55 -14.61
N GLY A 505 -16.13 -27.58 -13.29
CA GLY A 505 -17.38 -27.09 -12.68
C GLY A 505 -17.53 -25.57 -12.55
N ASP A 506 -16.44 -24.81 -12.47
CA ASP A 506 -16.50 -23.36 -12.22
C ASP A 506 -16.94 -22.58 -13.48
N GLU A 507 -16.49 -23.00 -14.68
CA GLU A 507 -16.98 -22.44 -15.95
C GLU A 507 -18.45 -22.82 -16.20
N GLU A 508 -18.84 -24.06 -15.91
CA GLU A 508 -20.23 -24.52 -16.10
C GLU A 508 -21.19 -23.84 -15.12
N PHE A 509 -20.81 -23.66 -13.85
CA PHE A 509 -21.63 -22.94 -12.88
C PHE A 509 -21.76 -21.45 -13.23
N ALA A 510 -20.67 -20.83 -13.67
CA ALA A 510 -20.72 -19.47 -14.19
C ALA A 510 -21.67 -19.41 -15.40
N LEU A 511 -21.58 -20.35 -16.35
CA LEU A 511 -22.48 -20.47 -17.50
C LEU A 511 -23.96 -20.62 -17.08
N LEU A 512 -24.21 -21.28 -15.95
CA LEU A 512 -25.56 -21.55 -15.44
C LEU A 512 -26.12 -20.46 -14.53
N THR A 513 -25.31 -19.52 -14.04
CA THR A 513 -25.79 -18.43 -13.18
C THR A 513 -26.61 -17.43 -14.02
N PRO A 514 -27.91 -17.26 -13.77
CA PRO A 514 -28.77 -16.37 -14.56
C PRO A 514 -28.55 -14.92 -14.11
N LEU A 515 -27.47 -14.30 -14.57
CA LEU A 515 -27.12 -12.91 -14.27
C LEU A 515 -28.27 -11.93 -14.62
N ASP A 516 -29.10 -12.28 -15.60
CA ASP A 516 -30.32 -11.56 -15.98
C ASP A 516 -31.38 -11.47 -14.87
N ARG A 517 -31.26 -12.31 -13.83
CA ARG A 517 -32.16 -12.36 -12.66
C ARG A 517 -31.54 -11.82 -11.37
N CYS A 518 -30.26 -11.47 -11.41
CA CYS A 518 -29.59 -10.95 -10.23
C CYS A 518 -30.10 -9.53 -9.92
N ARG A 519 -30.42 -9.30 -8.65
CA ARG A 519 -30.77 -7.98 -8.12
C ARG A 519 -29.54 -7.19 -7.72
N TYR A 520 -28.53 -7.88 -7.22
CA TYR A 520 -27.25 -7.33 -6.79
C TYR A 520 -26.14 -8.13 -7.43
N VAL A 521 -25.18 -7.45 -8.06
CA VAL A 521 -23.96 -8.06 -8.59
C VAL A 521 -22.76 -7.33 -8.01
N ARG A 522 -21.94 -8.05 -7.26
CA ARG A 522 -20.65 -7.59 -6.80
C ARG A 522 -19.55 -8.52 -7.26
N VAL A 523 -18.56 -7.95 -7.92
CA VAL A 523 -17.36 -8.66 -8.33
C VAL A 523 -16.15 -7.90 -7.78
N ALA A 524 -15.40 -8.53 -6.89
CA ALA A 524 -14.21 -7.97 -6.27
C ALA A 524 -13.01 -8.93 -6.44
N ASP A 525 -11.83 -8.35 -6.43
CA ASP A 525 -10.50 -8.97 -6.51
C ASP A 525 -10.04 -9.38 -7.91
N GLY A 526 -8.79 -9.00 -8.21
CA GLY A 526 -8.20 -8.89 -9.55
C GLY A 526 -7.88 -10.22 -10.20
N ARG A 527 -8.89 -11.04 -10.41
CA ARG A 527 -8.80 -12.18 -11.31
C ARG A 527 -9.09 -11.69 -12.73
N GLY A 528 -8.44 -12.31 -13.71
CA GLY A 528 -8.72 -12.03 -15.13
C GLY A 528 -10.17 -12.35 -15.53
N ASP A 529 -10.90 -13.12 -14.70
CA ASP A 529 -12.31 -13.45 -14.89
C ASP A 529 -13.24 -12.23 -14.73
N VAL A 530 -12.86 -11.16 -14.02
CA VAL A 530 -13.74 -9.98 -13.84
C VAL A 530 -14.05 -9.31 -15.18
N VAL A 531 -13.04 -9.23 -16.05
CA VAL A 531 -13.20 -8.73 -17.42
C VAL A 531 -14.20 -9.59 -18.19
N GLU A 532 -14.16 -10.91 -18.02
CA GLU A 532 -15.11 -11.83 -18.65
C GLU A 532 -16.53 -11.67 -18.08
N HIS A 533 -16.67 -11.42 -16.77
CA HIS A 533 -17.96 -11.16 -16.14
C HIS A 533 -18.59 -9.87 -16.67
N ILE A 534 -17.81 -8.81 -16.83
CA ILE A 534 -18.29 -7.54 -17.40
C ILE A 534 -18.67 -7.73 -18.86
N ALA A 535 -17.81 -8.39 -19.65
CA ALA A 535 -18.08 -8.72 -21.05
C ALA A 535 -19.40 -9.49 -21.19
N ARG A 536 -19.63 -10.45 -20.30
CA ARG A 536 -20.84 -11.26 -20.30
C ARG A 536 -22.08 -10.50 -19.85
N LEU A 537 -21.98 -9.66 -18.82
CA LEU A 537 -23.09 -8.77 -18.42
C LEU A 537 -23.48 -7.85 -19.56
N ALA A 538 -22.50 -7.24 -20.23
CA ALA A 538 -22.73 -6.38 -21.39
C ALA A 538 -23.43 -7.16 -22.52
N CYS A 539 -22.89 -8.32 -22.90
CA CYS A 539 -23.45 -9.19 -23.92
C CYS A 539 -24.90 -9.61 -23.61
N LEU A 540 -25.17 -10.10 -22.39
CA LEU A 540 -26.52 -10.47 -21.95
C LEU A 540 -27.48 -9.27 -21.99
N SER A 541 -27.00 -8.10 -21.57
CA SER A 541 -27.80 -6.88 -21.52
C SER A 541 -28.13 -6.31 -22.91
N ALA A 542 -27.26 -6.56 -23.90
CA ALA A 542 -27.46 -6.13 -25.28
C ALA A 542 -28.61 -6.90 -25.94
N ASP A 543 -28.75 -8.19 -25.64
CA ASP A 543 -29.88 -9.00 -26.11
C ASP A 543 -31.17 -8.65 -25.35
N LYS A 544 -31.07 -8.47 -24.03
CA LYS A 544 -32.20 -8.16 -23.15
C LYS A 544 -31.76 -7.35 -21.95
N ARG A 545 -32.34 -6.15 -21.78
CA ARG A 545 -32.09 -5.28 -20.61
C ARG A 545 -32.24 -6.07 -19.31
N LEU A 546 -31.28 -5.87 -18.39
CA LEU A 546 -31.25 -6.54 -17.09
C LEU A 546 -32.33 -5.93 -16.18
N SER A 547 -33.55 -6.47 -16.29
CA SER A 547 -34.76 -5.92 -15.64
C SER A 547 -34.82 -6.06 -14.11
N HIS A 548 -33.91 -6.85 -13.53
CA HIS A 548 -33.84 -7.11 -12.09
C HIS A 548 -32.67 -6.44 -11.39
N LEU A 549 -31.61 -6.07 -12.12
CA LEU A 549 -30.39 -5.54 -11.54
C LEU A 549 -30.64 -4.15 -10.94
N GLU A 550 -30.44 -4.01 -9.63
CA GLU A 550 -30.62 -2.77 -8.88
C GLU A 550 -29.29 -2.16 -8.43
N GLU A 551 -28.27 -2.98 -8.20
CA GLU A 551 -26.94 -2.55 -7.76
C GLU A 551 -25.83 -3.35 -8.44
N LEU A 552 -24.78 -2.65 -8.85
CA LEU A 552 -23.62 -3.21 -9.52
C LEU A 552 -22.32 -2.64 -8.90
N GLU A 553 -21.49 -3.50 -8.35
CA GLU A 553 -20.15 -3.15 -7.84
C GLU A 553 -19.09 -4.00 -8.53
N LEU A 554 -18.12 -3.35 -9.17
CA LEU A 554 -17.00 -4.02 -9.84
C LEU A 554 -15.70 -3.43 -9.29
N ASN A 555 -14.82 -4.27 -8.76
CA ASN A 555 -13.55 -3.87 -8.19
C ASN A 555 -12.41 -4.76 -8.70
N THR A 556 -11.52 -4.14 -9.48
CA THR A 556 -10.48 -4.82 -10.26
C THR A 556 -9.11 -4.23 -9.93
N PRO A 557 -8.40 -4.69 -8.89
CA PRO A 557 -7.12 -4.11 -8.49
C PRO A 557 -6.11 -4.03 -9.66
N SER A 558 -5.39 -2.91 -9.70
CA SER A 558 -4.64 -2.45 -10.88
C SER A 558 -3.53 -3.36 -11.37
N TYR A 559 -2.99 -4.24 -10.53
CA TYR A 559 -1.87 -5.13 -10.87
C TYR A 559 -2.24 -6.35 -11.73
N THR A 560 -3.50 -6.47 -12.19
CA THR A 560 -4.01 -7.65 -12.91
C THR A 560 -4.52 -7.37 -14.32
N TRP A 561 -4.34 -6.14 -14.81
CA TRP A 561 -4.82 -5.69 -16.11
C TRP A 561 -3.83 -6.01 -17.22
N GLU A 562 -3.67 -7.30 -17.53
CA GLU A 562 -2.90 -7.75 -18.69
C GLU A 562 -3.83 -8.31 -19.79
N GLY A 563 -3.44 -8.10 -21.05
CA GLY A 563 -4.13 -8.62 -22.23
C GLY A 563 -5.08 -7.63 -22.92
N ASP A 564 -5.53 -8.01 -24.13
CA ASP A 564 -6.28 -7.12 -25.03
C ASP A 564 -7.67 -6.75 -24.47
N LYS A 565 -8.38 -7.70 -23.86
CA LYS A 565 -9.71 -7.45 -23.26
C LYS A 565 -9.62 -6.48 -22.08
N ALA A 566 -8.65 -6.70 -21.20
CA ALA A 566 -8.33 -5.80 -20.09
C ALA A 566 -8.04 -4.40 -20.64
N THR A 567 -7.10 -4.29 -21.59
CA THR A 567 -6.76 -3.02 -22.25
C THR A 567 -7.97 -2.33 -22.88
N THR A 568 -8.85 -3.09 -23.55
CA THR A 568 -10.07 -2.58 -24.19
C THR A 568 -11.05 -2.04 -23.14
N LEU A 569 -11.23 -2.76 -22.03
CA LEU A 569 -12.15 -2.41 -20.96
C LEU A 569 -11.64 -1.22 -20.13
N VAL A 570 -10.33 -1.09 -19.92
CA VAL A 570 -9.78 0.10 -19.26
C VAL A 570 -9.81 1.33 -20.17
N ARG A 571 -9.30 1.19 -21.40
CA ARG A 571 -9.16 2.31 -22.32
C ARG A 571 -10.49 2.75 -22.89
N GLY A 572 -11.53 1.91 -22.75
CA GLY A 572 -12.83 2.17 -23.33
C GLY A 572 -12.78 2.09 -24.85
N LEU A 573 -12.06 1.12 -25.42
CA LEU A 573 -11.97 0.99 -26.87
C LEU A 573 -13.25 0.32 -27.40
N GLY A 574 -14.26 1.16 -27.67
CA GLY A 574 -15.54 0.76 -28.28
C GLY A 574 -16.71 0.67 -27.29
N ASP A 575 -17.94 0.69 -27.82
CA ASP A 575 -19.19 0.58 -27.05
C ASP A 575 -19.44 -0.85 -26.50
N ALA A 576 -18.46 -1.74 -26.66
CA ALA A 576 -18.57 -3.20 -26.49
C ALA A 576 -19.00 -3.64 -25.08
N PHE A 577 -18.88 -2.77 -24.07
CA PHE A 577 -19.15 -3.11 -22.68
C PHE A 577 -20.38 -2.40 -22.08
N THR A 578 -21.16 -1.66 -22.88
CA THR A 578 -22.35 -0.97 -22.36
C THR A 578 -23.31 -1.95 -21.71
N ILE A 579 -23.67 -1.70 -20.44
CA ILE A 579 -24.62 -2.52 -19.68
C ILE A 579 -25.98 -1.82 -19.69
N TYR A 580 -26.98 -2.49 -20.28
CA TYR A 580 -28.36 -2.01 -20.37
C TYR A 580 -29.23 -2.58 -19.24
N CYS A 581 -29.79 -1.72 -18.41
CA CYS A 581 -30.60 -2.10 -17.26
C CYS A 581 -31.88 -1.25 -17.16
N ASP A 582 -32.90 -1.77 -16.49
CA ASP A 582 -34.14 -1.01 -16.24
C ASP A 582 -34.18 -0.42 -14.82
N LYS A 583 -33.60 -1.13 -13.85
CA LYS A 583 -33.73 -0.83 -12.42
C LYS A 583 -32.42 -0.54 -11.72
N LEU A 584 -31.31 -0.45 -12.44
CA LEU A 584 -29.99 -0.24 -11.83
C LEU A 584 -29.95 1.17 -11.24
N ARG A 585 -29.88 1.27 -9.91
CA ARG A 585 -29.87 2.51 -9.13
C ARG A 585 -28.46 2.90 -8.72
N LEU A 586 -27.62 1.94 -8.37
CA LEU A 586 -26.27 2.16 -7.86
C LEU A 586 -25.24 1.43 -8.72
N ALA A 587 -24.28 2.18 -9.27
CA ALA A 587 -23.12 1.62 -9.97
C ALA A 587 -21.83 2.10 -9.31
N ARG A 588 -20.95 1.16 -8.95
CA ARG A 588 -19.65 1.43 -8.34
C ARG A 588 -18.55 0.65 -9.05
N PHE A 589 -17.63 1.37 -9.67
CA PHE A 589 -16.49 0.82 -10.38
C PHE A 589 -15.19 1.27 -9.72
N VAL A 590 -14.31 0.32 -9.43
CA VAL A 590 -12.97 0.55 -8.91
C VAL A 590 -11.98 -0.09 -9.86
N ASN A 591 -11.11 0.75 -10.44
CA ASN A 591 -10.08 0.48 -11.43
C ASN A 591 -10.58 -0.08 -12.77
N CYS A 592 -11.89 -0.17 -12.99
CA CYS A 592 -12.51 -0.55 -14.25
C CYS A 592 -13.41 0.57 -14.77
N TYR A 593 -13.73 0.52 -16.06
CA TYR A 593 -14.68 1.44 -16.67
C TYR A 593 -15.65 0.70 -17.58
N THR A 594 -16.93 1.05 -17.48
CA THR A 594 -17.97 0.63 -18.43
C THR A 594 -19.09 1.66 -18.49
N THR A 595 -19.81 1.70 -19.62
CA THR A 595 -20.96 2.57 -19.83
C THR A 595 -22.23 1.92 -19.28
N ILE A 596 -23.09 2.72 -18.64
CA ILE A 596 -24.35 2.26 -18.07
C ILE A 596 -25.52 3.00 -18.72
N ASP A 597 -26.44 2.26 -19.33
CA ASP A 597 -27.74 2.76 -19.72
C ASP A 597 -28.80 2.23 -18.74
N SER A 598 -29.19 3.09 -17.80
CA SER A 598 -30.29 2.83 -16.87
C SER A 598 -31.05 4.11 -16.53
N PRO A 599 -32.37 4.19 -16.81
CA PRO A 599 -33.18 5.36 -16.45
C PRO A 599 -33.32 5.54 -14.92
N ALA A 600 -33.12 4.45 -14.16
CA ALA A 600 -33.20 4.41 -12.71
C ALA A 600 -31.87 4.76 -12.01
N LEU A 601 -30.78 5.03 -12.75
CA LEU A 601 -29.47 5.26 -12.15
C LEU A 601 -29.48 6.52 -11.27
N GLU A 602 -29.28 6.34 -9.97
CA GLU A 602 -29.29 7.38 -8.95
C GLU A 602 -27.87 7.75 -8.50
N ALA A 603 -26.96 6.78 -8.42
CA ALA A 603 -25.57 7.02 -8.04
C ALA A 603 -24.58 6.29 -8.94
N TYR A 604 -23.56 7.01 -9.38
CA TYR A 604 -22.45 6.50 -10.16
C TYR A 604 -21.11 6.85 -9.49
N THR A 605 -20.32 5.83 -9.20
CA THR A 605 -19.00 5.97 -8.58
C THR A 605 -17.95 5.29 -9.45
N LEU A 606 -16.91 6.03 -9.83
CA LEU A 606 -15.77 5.55 -10.60
C LEU A 606 -14.48 5.93 -9.87
N ILE A 607 -13.66 4.95 -9.53
CA ILE A 607 -12.43 5.14 -8.74
C ILE A 607 -11.25 4.49 -9.44
N PHE A 608 -10.22 5.25 -9.82
CA PHE A 608 -8.92 4.71 -10.18
C PHE A 608 -7.91 5.02 -9.07
N ASP A 609 -7.56 4.01 -8.29
CA ASP A 609 -6.83 4.16 -7.02
C ASP A 609 -5.32 4.32 -7.17
N THR A 610 -4.77 4.00 -8.34
CA THR A 610 -3.33 3.94 -8.57
C THR A 610 -2.94 4.72 -9.81
N TYR A 611 -1.78 5.36 -9.75
CA TYR A 611 -1.24 6.10 -10.89
C TYR A 611 -0.94 5.19 -12.10
N PHE A 612 -0.69 3.92 -11.84
CA PHE A 612 -0.31 2.90 -12.82
C PHE A 612 -1.49 2.22 -13.51
N ALA A 613 -2.73 2.40 -13.04
CA ALA A 613 -3.87 1.91 -13.76
C ALA A 613 -3.95 2.66 -15.10
N LEU A 614 -4.08 1.91 -16.19
CA LEU A 614 -4.63 2.46 -17.44
C LEU A 614 -5.96 3.16 -17.08
N ARG A 615 -6.38 4.15 -17.85
CA ARG A 615 -7.66 4.85 -17.62
C ARG A 615 -8.34 5.14 -18.97
N PRO A 616 -9.65 5.37 -18.99
CA PRO A 616 -10.32 5.79 -20.21
C PRO A 616 -9.85 7.19 -20.63
N SER A 617 -9.94 7.49 -21.93
CA SER A 617 -9.75 8.86 -22.40
C SER A 617 -10.91 9.75 -21.94
N ILE A 618 -10.68 11.07 -21.84
CA ILE A 618 -11.76 12.02 -21.52
C ILE A 618 -12.89 11.99 -22.55
N GLU A 619 -12.60 11.70 -23.83
CA GLU A 619 -13.63 11.54 -24.86
C GLU A 619 -14.55 10.36 -24.55
N PHE A 620 -13.99 9.24 -24.10
CA PHE A 620 -14.77 8.05 -23.77
C PHE A 620 -15.54 8.23 -22.46
N LEU A 621 -14.92 8.86 -21.45
CA LEU A 621 -15.62 9.26 -20.23
C LEU A 621 -16.80 10.17 -20.54
N TYR A 622 -16.59 11.16 -21.42
CA TYR A 622 -17.65 12.07 -21.87
C TYR A 622 -18.80 11.32 -22.54
N LYS A 623 -18.52 10.40 -23.47
CA LYS A 623 -19.56 9.58 -24.12
C LYS A 623 -20.34 8.75 -23.10
N GLY A 624 -19.66 8.11 -22.15
CA GLY A 624 -20.34 7.37 -21.08
C GLY A 624 -21.21 8.27 -20.20
N LEU A 625 -20.69 9.41 -19.77
CA LEU A 625 -21.48 10.41 -19.04
C LEU A 625 -22.66 10.94 -19.86
N GLN A 626 -22.52 11.06 -21.18
CA GLN A 626 -23.60 11.46 -22.08
C GLN A 626 -24.73 10.44 -22.12
N THR A 627 -24.43 9.13 -22.12
CA THR A 627 -25.48 8.09 -22.03
C THR A 627 -26.21 8.11 -20.68
N MET A 628 -25.52 8.58 -19.64
CA MET A 628 -26.11 8.76 -18.31
C MET A 628 -26.81 10.12 -18.14
N ALA A 629 -26.59 11.06 -19.07
CA ALA A 629 -27.15 12.41 -19.02
C ALA A 629 -28.65 12.37 -19.37
N GLY A 630 -29.48 12.96 -18.51
CA GLY A 630 -30.95 12.89 -18.61
C GLY A 630 -31.62 11.94 -17.60
N ASN A 631 -30.83 11.15 -16.87
CA ASN A 631 -31.34 10.14 -15.93
C ASN A 631 -31.65 10.70 -14.52
N SER A 632 -32.06 9.79 -13.61
CA SER A 632 -32.30 10.02 -12.19
C SER A 632 -31.04 10.29 -11.35
N LEU A 633 -29.89 10.58 -12.00
CA LEU A 633 -28.58 10.65 -11.35
C LEU A 633 -28.55 11.80 -10.34
N THR A 634 -28.45 11.44 -9.06
CA THR A 634 -28.36 12.36 -7.93
C THR A 634 -26.94 12.46 -7.38
N HIS A 635 -26.11 11.42 -7.57
CA HIS A 635 -24.76 11.33 -7.05
C HIS A 635 -23.77 10.92 -8.14
N LEU A 636 -22.75 11.75 -8.38
CA LEU A 636 -21.64 11.46 -9.29
C LEU A 636 -20.32 11.59 -8.54
N THR A 637 -19.53 10.52 -8.53
CA THR A 637 -18.25 10.45 -7.84
C THR A 637 -17.17 9.91 -8.78
N LEU A 638 -16.14 10.70 -9.05
CA LEU A 638 -15.07 10.42 -10.00
C LEU A 638 -13.70 10.62 -9.33
N TYR A 639 -12.87 9.59 -9.25
CA TYR A 639 -11.50 9.67 -8.74
C TYR A 639 -10.51 9.24 -9.83
N ASN A 640 -9.59 10.12 -10.20
CA ASN A 640 -8.58 9.93 -11.25
C ASN A 640 -9.18 9.32 -12.53
N ALA A 641 -10.34 9.82 -12.95
CA ALA A 641 -11.19 9.13 -13.90
C ALA A 641 -10.66 9.05 -15.35
N THR A 642 -9.60 9.77 -15.69
CA THR A 642 -9.06 9.84 -17.06
C THR A 642 -7.54 9.69 -17.11
N ASP A 643 -7.04 9.13 -18.21
CA ASP A 643 -5.60 9.09 -18.51
C ASP A 643 -5.14 10.44 -19.05
N ASP A 644 -3.99 10.93 -18.60
CA ASP A 644 -3.50 12.27 -18.93
C ASP A 644 -1.99 12.33 -19.16
N VAL A 645 -1.32 11.17 -19.28
CA VAL A 645 0.12 11.15 -19.55
C VAL A 645 0.44 11.59 -21.00
N ASN A 646 -0.54 11.55 -21.92
CA ASN A 646 -0.34 11.87 -23.34
C ASN A 646 -1.26 12.99 -23.87
N LEU A 647 -1.04 14.21 -23.39
CA LEU A 647 -1.01 15.53 -24.06
C LEU A 647 -1.86 15.94 -25.28
N VAL A 648 -2.75 15.15 -25.89
CA VAL A 648 -3.51 15.57 -27.10
C VAL A 648 -5.03 15.47 -26.97
N SER A 649 -5.54 14.71 -26.01
CA SER A 649 -6.96 14.39 -25.92
C SER A 649 -7.80 15.46 -25.21
N ALA A 650 -7.62 16.75 -25.49
CA ALA A 650 -8.60 17.74 -25.00
C ALA A 650 -9.90 17.57 -25.79
N LEU A 651 -11.04 17.53 -25.08
CA LEU A 651 -12.33 17.61 -25.76
C LEU A 651 -12.36 18.88 -26.63
N PRO A 652 -12.93 18.81 -27.85
CA PRO A 652 -13.09 20.00 -28.69
C PRO A 652 -13.73 21.14 -27.88
N PRO A 653 -13.29 22.39 -28.03
CA PRO A 653 -13.80 23.52 -27.23
C PRO A 653 -15.32 23.74 -27.37
N ASN A 654 -15.91 23.24 -28.45
CA ASN A 654 -17.35 23.30 -28.74
C ASN A 654 -18.12 22.04 -28.31
N THR A 655 -17.51 21.15 -27.52
CA THR A 655 -18.21 19.95 -27.03
C THR A 655 -19.42 20.40 -26.20
N PRO A 656 -20.64 19.91 -26.52
CA PRO A 656 -21.83 20.30 -25.78
C PRO A 656 -21.70 19.90 -24.32
N ARG A 657 -22.21 20.74 -23.42
CA ARG A 657 -22.17 20.44 -21.98
C ARG A 657 -23.29 19.48 -21.61
N LEU A 658 -22.97 18.49 -20.80
CA LEU A 658 -23.89 17.49 -20.26
C LEU A 658 -24.76 18.10 -19.17
N HIS A 659 -26.07 17.88 -19.23
CA HIS A 659 -27.01 18.42 -18.25
C HIS A 659 -27.53 17.32 -17.32
N PHE A 660 -27.31 17.49 -16.01
CA PHE A 660 -27.79 16.57 -14.97
C PHE A 660 -28.76 17.30 -14.03
N PRO A 661 -30.05 17.41 -14.36
CA PRO A 661 -31.00 18.26 -13.64
C PRO A 661 -31.27 17.82 -12.20
N LYS A 662 -31.08 16.53 -11.90
CA LYS A 662 -31.31 15.94 -10.57
C LYS A 662 -30.04 15.80 -9.72
N LEU A 663 -28.89 16.25 -10.22
CA LEU A 663 -27.61 16.05 -9.53
C LEU A 663 -27.57 16.84 -8.22
N GLN A 664 -27.54 16.13 -7.10
CA GLN A 664 -27.48 16.69 -5.75
C GLN A 664 -26.05 16.73 -5.21
N ARG A 665 -25.20 15.77 -5.61
CA ARG A 665 -23.81 15.67 -5.14
C ARG A 665 -22.86 15.33 -6.28
N LEU A 666 -21.83 16.15 -6.43
CA LEU A 666 -20.70 15.92 -7.33
C LEU A 666 -19.42 15.81 -6.52
N ARG A 667 -18.67 14.72 -6.70
CA ARG A 667 -17.32 14.53 -6.15
C ARG A 667 -16.35 14.26 -7.29
N VAL A 668 -15.30 15.06 -7.41
CA VAL A 668 -14.26 14.87 -8.42
C VAL A 668 -12.90 14.97 -7.74
N HIS A 669 -12.04 13.98 -7.93
CA HIS A 669 -10.67 13.97 -7.44
C HIS A 669 -9.72 13.67 -8.60
N GLY A 670 -8.65 14.46 -8.75
CA GLY A 670 -7.56 14.15 -9.67
C GLY A 670 -6.65 15.35 -9.88
N TYR A 671 -5.81 15.29 -10.92
CA TYR A 671 -4.96 16.42 -11.32
C TYR A 671 -5.78 17.58 -11.88
N THR A 672 -5.26 18.80 -11.78
CA THR A 672 -5.95 20.02 -12.25
C THR A 672 -6.56 19.88 -13.63
N LYS A 673 -5.79 19.39 -14.62
CA LYS A 673 -6.28 19.27 -16.00
C LYS A 673 -7.47 18.32 -16.10
N GLN A 674 -7.37 17.14 -15.51
CA GLN A 674 -8.45 16.13 -15.46
C GLN A 674 -9.72 16.70 -14.82
N VAL A 675 -9.57 17.31 -13.64
CA VAL A 675 -10.70 17.92 -12.92
C VAL A 675 -11.30 19.04 -13.76
N ALA A 676 -10.49 19.93 -14.33
CA ALA A 676 -10.96 21.03 -15.15
C ALA A 676 -11.73 20.55 -16.38
N ASP A 677 -11.25 19.51 -17.06
CA ASP A 677 -11.92 18.94 -18.23
C ASP A 677 -13.25 18.32 -17.85
N ILE A 678 -13.31 17.53 -16.78
CA ILE A 678 -14.58 17.01 -16.25
C ILE A 678 -15.54 18.17 -15.94
N LEU A 679 -15.09 19.21 -15.22
CA LEU A 679 -15.94 20.34 -14.88
C LEU A 679 -16.42 21.14 -16.11
N ARG A 680 -15.62 21.25 -17.17
CA ARG A 680 -16.02 21.89 -18.44
C ARG A 680 -17.10 21.13 -19.18
N THR A 681 -17.12 19.80 -19.06
CA THR A 681 -18.15 18.97 -19.70
C THR A 681 -19.52 19.09 -19.05
N LEU A 682 -19.60 19.60 -17.82
CA LEU A 682 -20.86 19.66 -17.07
C LEU A 682 -21.54 21.01 -17.23
N THR A 683 -22.85 20.98 -17.48
CA THR A 683 -23.72 22.11 -17.22
C THR A 683 -24.00 22.12 -15.73
N TRP A 684 -23.53 23.16 -15.04
CA TRP A 684 -23.73 23.30 -13.60
C TRP A 684 -25.22 23.20 -13.26
N PRO A 685 -25.61 22.29 -12.36
CA PRO A 685 -27.02 22.13 -12.03
C PRO A 685 -27.54 23.39 -11.34
N SER A 686 -28.87 23.57 -11.40
CA SER A 686 -29.60 24.60 -10.66
C SER A 686 -29.33 24.54 -9.15
N ARG A 687 -29.62 25.65 -8.45
CA ARG A 687 -29.39 25.86 -7.01
C ARG A 687 -29.56 24.58 -6.15
N GLY A 688 -28.53 24.18 -5.42
CA GLY A 688 -28.61 23.15 -4.36
C GLY A 688 -27.66 21.95 -4.51
N THR A 689 -26.89 21.84 -5.59
CA THR A 689 -25.88 20.79 -5.73
C THR A 689 -24.68 21.04 -4.81
N VAL A 690 -24.34 20.04 -4.01
CA VAL A 690 -23.12 19.99 -3.20
C VAL A 690 -21.97 19.51 -4.07
N ILE A 691 -20.94 20.34 -4.22
CA ILE A 691 -19.76 20.03 -5.03
C ILE A 691 -18.55 19.85 -4.12
N HIS A 692 -17.82 18.75 -4.31
CA HIS A 692 -16.53 18.52 -3.68
C HIS A 692 -15.49 18.21 -4.75
N ALA A 693 -14.54 19.12 -4.94
CA ALA A 693 -13.42 18.94 -5.84
C ALA A 693 -12.13 18.80 -5.03
N HIS A 694 -11.39 17.71 -5.24
CA HIS A 694 -10.05 17.53 -4.68
C HIS A 694 -9.07 17.55 -5.85
N VAL A 695 -8.16 18.52 -5.85
CA VAL A 695 -7.32 18.83 -6.99
C VAL A 695 -5.85 18.75 -6.60
N THR A 696 -5.11 17.91 -7.31
CA THR A 696 -3.65 17.88 -7.26
C THR A 696 -3.08 18.87 -8.27
N THR A 697 -2.41 19.92 -7.81
CA THR A 697 -1.78 20.93 -8.66
C THR A 697 -0.34 20.56 -9.00
N GLY A 698 0.15 21.03 -10.15
CA GLY A 698 1.55 20.85 -10.56
C GLY A 698 2.57 21.54 -9.65
N ASP A 699 3.84 21.22 -9.87
CA ASP A 699 4.97 21.76 -9.09
C ASP A 699 5.20 23.25 -9.40
N GLY A 700 5.51 24.02 -8.36
CA GLY A 700 5.86 25.43 -8.47
C GLY A 700 4.71 26.43 -8.31
N ARG A 701 5.01 27.53 -7.62
CA ARG A 701 4.05 28.57 -7.20
C ARG A 701 3.22 29.15 -8.35
N ALA A 702 3.84 29.49 -9.48
CA ALA A 702 3.15 30.13 -10.60
C ALA A 702 2.17 29.19 -11.31
N GLN A 703 2.58 27.93 -11.52
CA GLN A 703 1.75 26.90 -12.11
C GLN A 703 0.57 26.57 -11.18
N SER A 704 0.84 26.32 -9.90
CA SER A 704 -0.20 26.03 -8.91
C SER A 704 -1.26 27.15 -8.86
N ILE A 705 -0.88 28.42 -8.84
CA ILE A 705 -1.84 29.55 -8.86
C ILE A 705 -2.70 29.55 -10.13
N ALA A 706 -2.09 29.38 -11.30
CA ALA A 706 -2.82 29.37 -12.58
C ALA A 706 -3.84 28.22 -12.63
N GLU A 707 -3.44 27.06 -12.12
CA GLU A 707 -4.27 25.86 -12.01
C GLU A 707 -5.42 26.02 -11.01
N GLN A 708 -5.15 26.55 -9.81
CA GLN A 708 -6.18 26.86 -8.83
C GLN A 708 -7.17 27.89 -9.36
N MET A 709 -6.68 28.95 -10.01
CA MET A 709 -7.52 29.96 -10.65
C MET A 709 -8.45 29.35 -11.69
N LEU A 710 -7.95 28.42 -12.50
CA LEU A 710 -8.75 27.72 -13.49
C LEU A 710 -9.90 26.94 -12.83
N ILE A 711 -9.61 26.15 -11.79
CA ILE A 711 -10.61 25.36 -11.08
C ILE A 711 -11.64 26.24 -10.38
N LEU A 712 -11.20 27.29 -9.68
CA LEU A 712 -12.09 28.23 -9.02
C LEU A 712 -13.03 28.91 -10.01
N ARG A 713 -12.54 29.31 -11.19
CA ARG A 713 -13.38 29.92 -12.25
C ARG A 713 -14.46 28.97 -12.76
N LEU A 714 -14.17 27.67 -12.80
CA LEU A 714 -15.15 26.67 -13.23
C LEU A 714 -16.22 26.47 -12.16
N LEU A 715 -15.84 26.44 -10.88
CA LEU A 715 -16.75 26.14 -9.76
C LEU A 715 -17.58 27.34 -9.28
N TYR A 716 -17.08 28.56 -9.44
CA TYR A 716 -17.70 29.79 -8.97
C TYR A 716 -18.19 30.63 -10.16
N PRO A 717 -19.37 30.32 -10.74
CA PRO A 717 -19.92 31.10 -11.84
C PRO A 717 -20.23 32.53 -11.37
N ARG A 718 -19.90 33.49 -12.23
CA ARG A 718 -20.28 34.90 -12.07
C ARG A 718 -21.79 34.96 -11.82
N ASN A 719 -22.22 35.62 -10.75
CA ASN A 719 -23.61 35.81 -10.27
C ASN A 719 -24.12 34.88 -9.16
N ALA A 720 -23.32 33.93 -8.66
CA ALA A 720 -23.70 33.20 -7.44
C ALA A 720 -23.38 34.04 -6.18
N SER A 721 -24.37 34.24 -5.30
CA SER A 721 -24.16 34.95 -4.03
C SER A 721 -23.68 33.98 -2.93
N TRP A 722 -22.39 33.98 -2.64
CA TRP A 722 -21.78 33.15 -1.60
C TRP A 722 -21.67 33.92 -0.30
N ARG A 723 -22.38 33.50 0.74
CA ARG A 723 -22.49 34.25 2.00
C ARG A 723 -21.37 33.95 2.98
N ILE A 724 -20.84 32.73 2.96
CA ILE A 724 -19.80 32.27 3.89
C ILE A 724 -18.66 31.71 3.06
N LEU A 725 -17.45 32.16 3.36
CA LEU A 725 -16.19 31.64 2.85
C LEU A 725 -15.39 31.07 4.02
N ARG A 726 -15.11 29.77 3.98
CA ARG A 726 -14.19 29.11 4.89
C ARG A 726 -12.93 28.73 4.14
N VAL A 727 -11.79 29.02 4.76
CA VAL A 727 -10.47 28.71 4.23
C VAL A 727 -9.75 27.90 5.31
N GLU A 728 -9.25 26.72 4.96
CA GLU A 728 -8.42 25.93 5.87
C GLU A 728 -7.07 25.71 5.23
N HIS A 729 -6.00 25.93 5.99
CA HIS A 729 -4.66 25.52 5.61
C HIS A 729 -4.24 24.39 6.56
N LEU A 730 -4.06 23.20 5.99
CA LEU A 730 -3.75 21.99 6.74
C LEU A 730 -2.30 21.60 6.47
N GLU A 731 -1.49 21.61 7.52
CA GLU A 731 -0.13 21.06 7.48
C GLU A 731 -0.22 19.53 7.47
N SER A 732 -0.36 18.97 6.26
CA SER A 732 -0.65 17.54 6.10
C SER A 732 0.63 16.68 6.12
N SER A 733 1.77 17.27 5.75
CA SER A 733 3.09 16.65 5.63
C SER A 733 4.14 17.73 5.33
N PRO A 734 5.41 17.61 5.75
CA PRO A 734 6.49 18.54 5.38
C PRO A 734 6.76 18.63 3.87
N LEU A 735 6.10 17.79 3.08
CA LEU A 735 6.25 17.76 1.63
C LEU A 735 5.15 18.55 0.94
N TRP A 736 3.90 18.53 1.41
CA TRP A 736 2.73 19.01 0.65
C TRP A 736 1.77 19.83 1.53
N ASP A 737 1.48 21.05 1.08
CA ASP A 737 0.48 21.92 1.68
C ASP A 737 -0.90 21.62 1.12
N VAL A 738 -1.91 21.73 1.99
CA VAL A 738 -3.30 21.53 1.62
C VAL A 738 -4.12 22.78 1.94
N THR A 739 -4.67 23.41 0.90
CA THR A 739 -5.58 24.55 1.03
C THR A 739 -7.00 24.13 0.71
N VAL A 740 -7.91 24.26 1.67
CA VAL A 740 -9.34 23.97 1.52
C VAL A 740 -10.11 25.28 1.39
N VAL A 741 -10.89 25.43 0.33
CA VAL A 741 -11.83 26.54 0.13
C VAL A 741 -13.25 25.99 0.15
N ALA A 742 -14.02 26.33 1.18
CA ALA A 742 -15.40 25.89 1.35
C ALA A 742 -16.37 27.08 1.39
N THR A 743 -17.53 26.95 0.77
CA THR A 743 -18.51 28.04 0.68
C THR A 743 -19.94 27.59 0.91
N TRP A 744 -20.75 28.52 1.43
CA TRP A 744 -22.20 28.36 1.64
C TRP A 744 -22.97 29.55 1.06
N ARG A 745 -24.12 29.28 0.47
CA ARG A 745 -25.04 30.27 -0.11
C ARG A 745 -26.07 30.77 0.91
N THR A 746 -26.32 30.00 1.96
CA THR A 746 -27.29 30.34 3.02
C THR A 746 -26.61 30.77 4.31
N ARG A 747 -27.22 31.70 5.03
CA ARG A 747 -26.80 32.13 6.37
C ARG A 747 -28.01 32.08 7.31
N PRO A 748 -27.96 31.34 8.43
CA PRO A 748 -26.91 30.37 8.77
C PRO A 748 -26.88 29.20 7.77
N PRO A 749 -25.75 28.46 7.67
CA PRO A 749 -25.71 27.25 6.87
C PRO A 749 -26.66 26.21 7.47
N ARG A 750 -27.32 25.40 6.64
CA ARG A 750 -28.16 24.28 7.13
C ARG A 750 -27.34 23.27 7.93
N ASP A 751 -26.11 23.01 7.47
CA ASP A 751 -25.11 22.20 8.15
C ASP A 751 -23.74 22.87 7.95
N PRO A 752 -23.05 23.30 9.02
CA PRO A 752 -21.73 23.92 8.93
C PRO A 752 -20.64 22.94 8.45
N ASN A 753 -20.92 21.63 8.42
CA ASN A 753 -19.99 20.60 7.96
C ASN A 753 -20.21 20.19 6.50
N VAL A 754 -21.30 20.63 5.87
CA VAL A 754 -21.63 20.30 4.47
C VAL A 754 -21.70 21.59 3.67
N PRO A 755 -20.56 22.09 3.16
CA PRO A 755 -20.54 23.25 2.26
C PRO A 755 -21.28 22.94 0.95
N ASP A 756 -21.87 23.98 0.35
CA ASP A 756 -22.45 23.91 -0.99
C ASP A 756 -21.35 23.65 -2.03
N THR A 757 -20.15 24.19 -1.81
CA THR A 757 -18.97 23.91 -2.64
C THR A 757 -17.73 23.85 -1.77
N GLN A 758 -16.97 22.75 -1.91
CA GLN A 758 -15.68 22.54 -1.26
C GLN A 758 -14.64 22.22 -2.32
N VAL A 759 -13.51 22.91 -2.26
CA VAL A 759 -12.36 22.68 -3.12
C VAL A 759 -11.16 22.44 -2.24
N VAL A 760 -10.52 21.29 -2.38
CA VAL A 760 -9.28 20.93 -1.70
C VAL A 760 -8.18 21.00 -2.74
N PHE A 761 -7.22 21.90 -2.55
CA PHE A 761 -6.01 21.96 -3.35
C PHE A 761 -4.88 21.31 -2.58
N GLU A 762 -4.21 20.35 -3.22
CA GLU A 762 -3.04 19.63 -2.74
C GLU A 762 -1.97 19.77 -3.84
N GLY A 763 -0.72 20.02 -3.53
CA GLY A 763 0.26 20.34 -4.58
C GLY A 763 1.72 20.19 -4.15
N GLY A 764 2.58 19.96 -5.15
CA GLY A 764 3.96 19.51 -4.97
C GLY A 764 4.95 20.57 -4.46
N THR A 765 6.25 20.30 -4.63
CA THR A 765 7.32 21.11 -4.01
C THR A 765 7.17 22.58 -4.43
N ASP A 766 7.00 23.49 -3.47
CA ASP A 766 6.57 24.91 -3.65
C ASP A 766 5.09 25.13 -4.02
N SER A 767 4.20 24.75 -3.10
CA SER A 767 2.77 25.11 -3.17
C SER A 767 2.58 26.64 -3.17
N CYS A 768 1.42 27.13 -3.62
CA CYS A 768 1.10 28.53 -3.45
C CYS A 768 0.51 28.81 -2.06
N ALA A 769 0.96 29.88 -1.42
CA ALA A 769 0.40 30.34 -0.15
C ALA A 769 -1.14 30.46 -0.21
N TRP A 770 -1.81 29.99 0.84
CA TRP A 770 -3.28 29.91 0.94
C TRP A 770 -3.98 31.23 0.62
N TRP A 771 -3.39 32.36 1.00
CA TRP A 771 -3.97 33.69 0.80
C TRP A 771 -4.06 34.08 -0.69
N ARG A 772 -3.20 33.52 -1.55
CA ARG A 772 -3.29 33.71 -3.01
C ARG A 772 -4.50 32.98 -3.59
N THR A 773 -4.79 31.78 -3.09
CA THR A 773 -6.01 31.04 -3.43
C THR A 773 -7.25 31.84 -3.05
N VAL A 774 -7.25 32.44 -1.85
CA VAL A 774 -8.35 33.30 -1.37
C VAL A 774 -8.52 34.53 -2.25
N MET A 775 -7.44 35.27 -2.51
CA MET A 775 -7.46 36.45 -3.38
C MET A 775 -7.92 36.12 -4.80
N THR A 776 -7.68 34.91 -5.27
CA THR A 776 -8.17 34.42 -6.57
C THR A 776 -9.65 34.06 -6.52
N ALA A 777 -10.12 33.51 -5.40
CA ALA A 777 -11.51 33.10 -5.19
C ALA A 777 -12.46 34.29 -5.01
N LEU A 778 -12.04 35.34 -4.30
CA LEU A 778 -12.90 36.48 -3.93
C LEU A 778 -13.53 37.20 -5.14
N PRO A 779 -12.80 37.57 -6.21
CA PRO A 779 -13.40 38.21 -7.38
C PRO A 779 -14.43 37.32 -8.10
N LEU A 780 -14.30 36.00 -7.97
CA LEU A 780 -15.22 35.03 -8.60
C LEU A 780 -16.51 34.85 -7.79
N MET A 781 -16.45 35.08 -6.48
CA MET A 781 -17.60 35.00 -5.56
C MET A 781 -18.45 36.27 -5.53
N GLY A 782 -17.95 37.37 -6.10
CA GLY A 782 -18.57 38.70 -6.11
C GLY A 782 -18.26 39.48 -4.83
N GLU A 783 -17.84 40.74 -4.98
CA GLU A 783 -17.32 41.59 -3.89
C GLU A 783 -18.30 41.79 -2.73
N THR A 784 -19.61 41.81 -3.01
CA THR A 784 -20.68 41.98 -2.03
C THR A 784 -21.24 40.65 -1.49
N GLY A 785 -20.78 39.52 -2.03
CA GLY A 785 -21.31 38.20 -1.72
C GLY A 785 -20.97 37.76 -0.30
N VAL A 786 -19.68 37.80 0.04
CA VAL A 786 -19.10 37.18 1.24
C VAL A 786 -19.40 38.03 2.47
N GLN A 787 -20.18 37.47 3.39
CA GLN A 787 -20.56 38.11 4.66
C GLN A 787 -19.83 37.54 5.87
N VAL A 788 -19.29 36.32 5.77
CA VAL A 788 -18.57 35.66 6.85
C VAL A 788 -17.30 35.05 6.29
N LEU A 789 -16.15 35.39 6.88
CA LEU A 789 -14.88 34.73 6.64
C LEU A 789 -14.56 33.80 7.81
N HIS A 790 -14.32 32.52 7.54
CA HIS A 790 -13.84 31.57 8.53
C HIS A 790 -12.46 31.06 8.13
N ALA A 791 -11.41 31.56 8.76
CA ALA A 791 -10.03 31.15 8.52
C ALA A 791 -9.59 30.12 9.57
N ARG A 792 -9.31 28.90 9.14
CA ARG A 792 -8.73 27.83 9.98
C ARG A 792 -7.31 27.59 9.51
N LEU A 793 -6.41 28.45 9.95
CA LEU A 793 -4.99 28.46 9.56
C LEU A 793 -4.14 27.90 10.71
N THR A 794 -2.90 27.53 10.42
CA THR A 794 -1.91 27.16 11.44
C THR A 794 -1.44 28.39 12.21
N GLU A 795 -0.78 28.21 13.36
CA GLU A 795 -0.20 29.34 14.10
C GLU A 795 0.88 30.05 13.28
N ASP A 796 1.67 29.30 12.53
CA ASP A 796 2.73 29.84 11.65
C ASP A 796 2.13 30.67 10.52
N ASP A 797 1.00 30.24 9.95
CA ASP A 797 0.29 31.03 8.94
C ASP A 797 -0.12 32.40 9.48
N PHE A 798 -0.65 32.48 10.70
CA PHE A 798 -1.02 33.78 11.30
C PHE A 798 0.19 34.66 11.60
N CYS A 799 1.39 34.08 11.72
CA CYS A 799 2.63 34.80 11.97
C CYS A 799 3.34 35.23 10.67
N GLU A 800 2.87 34.82 9.49
CA GLU A 800 3.46 35.21 8.20
C GLU A 800 3.28 36.72 7.97
N GLN A 801 4.39 37.46 7.86
CA GLN A 801 4.39 38.93 7.76
C GLN A 801 3.79 39.45 6.43
N ASP A 802 3.78 38.61 5.41
CA ASP A 802 3.44 39.00 4.03
C ASP A 802 1.97 38.75 3.66
N ILE A 803 1.10 38.43 4.63
CA ILE A 803 -0.33 38.23 4.33
C ILE A 803 -0.96 39.56 3.92
N PRO A 804 -1.53 39.69 2.71
CA PRO A 804 -2.13 40.93 2.24
C PRO A 804 -3.54 41.10 2.80
N TRP A 805 -3.70 41.12 4.13
CA TRP A 805 -5.00 41.25 4.80
C TRP A 805 -5.78 42.46 4.32
N ALA A 806 -5.08 43.58 4.04
CA ALA A 806 -5.66 44.77 3.44
C ALA A 806 -6.45 44.48 2.16
N SER A 807 -5.84 43.74 1.25
CA SER A 807 -6.40 43.36 -0.04
C SER A 807 -7.52 42.33 0.12
N ILE A 808 -7.35 41.36 1.02
CA ILE A 808 -8.36 40.32 1.31
C ILE A 808 -9.64 40.96 1.86
N LEU A 809 -9.52 41.81 2.88
CA LEU A 809 -10.65 42.41 3.58
C LEU A 809 -11.35 43.48 2.73
N SER A 810 -10.60 44.30 1.98
CA SER A 810 -11.18 45.30 1.06
C SER A 810 -11.97 44.66 -0.08
N SER A 811 -11.57 43.46 -0.53
CA SER A 811 -12.29 42.71 -1.57
C SER A 811 -13.63 42.13 -1.10
N MET A 812 -13.88 42.07 0.22
CA MET A 812 -15.13 41.59 0.81
C MET A 812 -15.96 42.75 1.36
N THR A 813 -16.53 43.57 0.48
CA THR A 813 -17.30 44.76 0.90
C THR A 813 -18.54 44.41 1.72
N GLY A 814 -19.06 43.18 1.56
CA GLY A 814 -20.19 42.64 2.32
C GLY A 814 -19.85 41.99 3.67
N LEU A 815 -18.58 41.97 4.07
CA LEU A 815 -18.12 41.25 5.26
C LEU A 815 -18.76 41.78 6.54
N ARG A 816 -19.32 40.88 7.35
CA ARG A 816 -19.97 41.17 8.63
C ARG A 816 -19.30 40.47 9.80
N ALA A 817 -18.75 39.27 9.60
CA ALA A 817 -18.13 38.49 10.67
C ALA A 817 -16.87 37.78 10.19
N MET A 818 -15.93 37.56 11.13
CA MET A 818 -14.72 36.78 10.88
C MET A 818 -14.42 35.85 12.04
N HIS A 819 -13.97 34.64 11.74
CA HIS A 819 -13.58 33.66 12.75
C HIS A 819 -12.24 32.99 12.39
N PRO A 820 -11.28 32.86 13.33
CA PRO A 820 -11.25 33.47 14.65
C PRO A 820 -10.83 34.94 14.56
N TRP A 821 -11.67 35.84 15.07
CA TRP A 821 -11.43 37.29 15.02
C TRP A 821 -10.07 37.70 15.60
N HIS A 822 -9.74 37.23 16.80
CA HIS A 822 -8.55 37.66 17.53
C HIS A 822 -7.24 37.30 16.82
N GLN A 823 -7.15 36.13 16.19
CA GLN A 823 -5.94 35.70 15.47
C GLN A 823 -5.79 36.48 14.18
N ILE A 824 -6.88 36.66 13.42
CA ILE A 824 -6.86 37.49 12.21
C ILE A 824 -6.43 38.91 12.54
N MET A 825 -7.02 39.53 13.57
CA MET A 825 -6.67 40.90 13.97
C MET A 825 -5.24 41.01 14.54
N GLY A 826 -4.76 39.97 15.23
CA GLY A 826 -3.37 39.89 15.65
C GLY A 826 -2.40 39.87 14.47
N SER A 827 -2.72 39.11 13.42
CA SER A 827 -1.93 39.00 12.18
C SER A 827 -1.97 40.27 11.33
N VAL A 828 -3.10 41.00 11.31
CA VAL A 828 -3.20 42.32 10.65
C VAL A 828 -2.27 43.35 11.29
N GLY A 829 -1.98 43.21 12.59
CA GLY A 829 -1.19 44.17 13.35
C GLY A 829 -1.95 45.46 13.71
N PRO A 830 -1.24 46.49 14.23
CA PRO A 830 -1.86 47.75 14.62
C PRO A 830 -2.41 48.48 13.39
N VAL A 831 -3.73 48.50 13.26
CA VAL A 831 -4.43 49.23 12.20
C VAL A 831 -4.48 50.71 12.55
N GLN A 832 -3.72 51.54 11.84
CA GLN A 832 -3.76 53.01 12.02
C GLN A 832 -5.18 53.53 11.77
N ASP A 833 -5.63 54.50 12.57
CA ASP A 833 -7.01 55.03 12.53
C ASP A 833 -7.37 55.67 11.19
N ASP A 834 -6.38 56.23 10.50
CA ASP A 834 -6.48 56.83 9.17
C ASP A 834 -6.43 55.81 8.02
N SER A 835 -6.13 54.55 8.30
CA SER A 835 -6.14 53.50 7.28
C SER A 835 -7.58 53.18 6.84
N VAL A 836 -7.76 52.95 5.55
CA VAL A 836 -9.06 52.57 4.94
C VAL A 836 -9.66 51.34 5.62
N LEU A 837 -8.80 50.42 6.08
CA LEU A 837 -9.19 49.27 6.90
C LEU A 837 -9.74 49.73 8.22
N GLY A 838 -9.02 50.56 8.98
CA GLY A 838 -9.43 51.01 10.31
C GLY A 838 -10.84 51.62 10.34
N THR A 839 -11.14 52.52 9.40
CA THR A 839 -12.43 53.22 9.38
C THR A 839 -13.56 52.32 8.85
N GLN A 840 -13.41 51.73 7.66
CA GLN A 840 -14.49 50.94 7.04
C GLN A 840 -14.75 49.61 7.74
N PHE A 841 -13.71 48.99 8.31
CA PHE A 841 -13.81 47.69 8.94
C PHE A 841 -14.42 47.79 10.34
N ARG A 842 -14.04 48.81 11.14
CA ARG A 842 -14.68 49.06 12.45
C ARG A 842 -16.15 49.42 12.25
N GLU A 843 -16.51 50.25 11.29
CA GLU A 843 -17.92 50.56 11.00
C GLU A 843 -18.75 49.32 10.63
N ARG A 844 -18.16 48.36 9.89
CA ARG A 844 -18.87 47.15 9.44
C ARG A 844 -18.93 46.04 10.48
N VAL A 845 -17.91 45.89 11.31
CA VAL A 845 -17.77 44.75 12.24
C VAL A 845 -18.00 45.14 13.71
N ALA A 846 -17.76 46.38 14.14
CA ALA A 846 -17.94 46.78 15.54
C ALA A 846 -19.41 46.79 16.02
N GLY A 847 -20.38 46.70 15.09
CA GLY A 847 -21.80 46.55 15.42
C GLY A 847 -22.22 45.13 15.83
N LEU A 848 -21.33 44.14 15.73
CA LEU A 848 -21.59 42.74 16.10
C LEU A 848 -20.80 42.41 17.37
N THR A 849 -21.39 42.74 18.52
CA THR A 849 -20.87 42.34 19.83
C THR A 849 -20.72 40.81 19.90
N CYS A 850 -19.70 40.35 20.63
CA CYS A 850 -19.33 38.93 20.80
C CYS A 850 -20.45 37.97 21.25
N GLU A 851 -21.63 38.46 21.62
CA GLU A 851 -22.73 37.65 22.15
C GLU A 851 -23.56 36.92 21.07
N HIS A 852 -23.34 37.16 19.78
CA HIS A 852 -24.14 36.58 18.68
C HIS A 852 -23.33 35.77 17.63
N MET A 853 -22.04 35.55 17.87
CA MET A 853 -21.19 34.62 17.10
C MET A 853 -21.01 33.31 17.85
#